data_AF-A0A949NYG4-F1
#
_entry.id   AF-A0A949NYG4-F1
#
_cell.length_a   1.000
_cell.length_b   1.000
_cell.length_c   1.000
_cell.angle_alpha   90.00
_cell.angle_beta   90.00
_cell.angle_gamma   90.00
#
_symmetry.space_group_name_H-M   'P 1'
#
loop_
_entity.id
_entity.type
_entity.pdbx_description
1 polymer ?
#
loop_
_entity_poly.entity_id
_entity_poly.type
_entity_poly.pdbx_seq_one_letter_code
_entity_poly.pdbx_strand_id
1 'polypeptide(L)'
;MIKEDVIEEMDNPTAVLNKKLRQYFDGKIVRKDLTKSIKEGANVPVYVLEFLLGQYCSSDDPEIIEEGVSTVKRILTDNFVRPDEAQKVLSILRERGSYTVIDRITAKLNIKQDRYEAEFSNLGISNILLEPSYVSDFDRLLVGGIWCIVQLEYEFDEEDRRSTPIRVRKLTPIQMPHVNLEEYKAARAEFTKSEWIDVLLRSTGMESNKFTEREKWLLLARMIPLVENNFNLCELGPRSTGKSHIYKEISPNSILVSGGQTTVANLFYNMARKTVGLVGMWDCVAFDEVAGITFKDKDGIQIMKDYMASGSFARGKEEKAASASMVFVGNINQSVDVLLKTSHLFDPFPEAMAYDTAFLDRMHCYVPGWEIPKYRPDFFTDEYGFITDYLSEVMRELRKEQFSDVSDKFFKFGSNLNQRDVIAVRKMISGFTKLLYPNGKFTKEDIAEIMTFSLEMRRRVKEQLKKIGGMEFYDVNFSYVDNETFEENYVSVMEQGGGKLIPEGMTNPGHVYTISRGKTGMTGVYRLETQVLPGTGKFERTGLGSDRDAKEATNTAFNYLKAYGKSISNSISTTSKDYIVNYQDLNGLGMTNKLTLPSLIAICSAALSKSTLSSMAVLGDISISGTIIDVDELASTLQVCLDNGAKKVLLPITAAASLGTVPSDLVGAFSLIFYSTPQEAVFKALGVE
;
A
#
# COMPACT_ATOMS: atom_id res chain seq x y z
N MET A 1 -24.61 -10.55 -42.28
CA MET A 1 -23.76 -9.38 -42.58
C MET A 1 -24.20 -8.13 -41.82
N ILE A 2 -25.10 -7.23 -42.27
CA ILE A 2 -25.42 -6.00 -41.48
C ILE A 2 -26.04 -6.27 -40.10
N LYS A 3 -26.67 -7.43 -39.87
CA LYS A 3 -27.24 -7.81 -38.57
C LYS A 3 -26.30 -8.58 -37.65
N GLU A 4 -25.16 -9.08 -38.13
CA GLU A 4 -24.19 -9.80 -37.30
C GLU A 4 -23.18 -8.83 -36.67
N ASP A 5 -22.72 -7.84 -37.44
CA ASP A 5 -21.75 -6.83 -36.97
C ASP A 5 -22.33 -5.92 -35.85
N VAL A 6 -23.64 -5.68 -35.85
CA VAL A 6 -24.32 -4.88 -34.80
C VAL A 6 -24.55 -5.68 -33.51
N ILE A 7 -24.55 -7.02 -33.59
CA ILE A 7 -24.74 -7.89 -32.41
C ILE A 7 -23.40 -8.14 -31.72
N GLU A 8 -22.28 -8.21 -32.45
CA GLU A 8 -20.93 -8.35 -31.86
C GLU A 8 -20.46 -7.08 -31.10
N GLU A 9 -20.88 -5.88 -31.50
CA GLU A 9 -20.53 -4.63 -30.79
C GLU A 9 -21.20 -4.47 -29.41
N MET A 10 -22.36 -5.12 -29.19
CA MET A 10 -23.10 -5.00 -27.93
C MET A 10 -22.53 -5.89 -26.81
N ASP A 11 -21.70 -6.89 -27.13
CA ASP A 11 -21.15 -7.86 -26.19
C ASP A 11 -19.68 -7.62 -25.81
N ASN A 12 -19.02 -6.57 -26.33
CA ASN A 12 -17.65 -6.20 -25.93
C ASN A 12 -17.65 -5.04 -24.90
N PRO A 13 -17.44 -5.31 -23.59
CA PRO A 13 -17.44 -4.28 -22.55
C PRO A 13 -16.44 -3.15 -22.80
N THR A 14 -15.32 -3.45 -23.44
CA THR A 14 -14.30 -2.45 -23.78
C THR A 14 -14.78 -1.48 -24.84
N ALA A 15 -15.45 -1.96 -25.89
CA ALA A 15 -16.00 -1.10 -26.93
C ALA A 15 -17.10 -0.17 -26.38
N VAL A 16 -17.96 -0.70 -25.50
CA VAL A 16 -18.98 0.08 -24.79
C VAL A 16 -18.33 1.18 -23.94
N LEU A 17 -17.29 0.85 -23.18
CA LEU A 17 -16.58 1.82 -22.34
C LEU A 17 -15.90 2.92 -23.17
N ASN A 18 -15.26 2.55 -24.28
CA ASN A 18 -14.64 3.50 -25.20
C ASN A 18 -15.67 4.48 -25.79
N LYS A 19 -16.85 3.98 -26.18
CA LYS A 19 -17.94 4.82 -26.69
C LYS A 19 -18.44 5.81 -25.63
N LYS A 20 -18.62 5.35 -24.38
CA LYS A 20 -18.98 6.24 -23.26
C LYS A 20 -17.91 7.30 -23.01
N LEU A 21 -16.63 6.92 -23.00
CA LEU A 21 -15.53 7.89 -22.83
C LEU A 21 -15.57 8.97 -23.91
N ARG A 22 -15.82 8.61 -25.17
CA ARG A 22 -15.91 9.59 -26.26
C ARG A 22 -17.15 10.45 -26.19
N GLN A 23 -18.27 9.92 -25.68
CA GLN A 23 -19.48 10.71 -25.48
C GLN A 23 -19.32 11.79 -24.40
N TYR A 24 -18.67 11.47 -23.28
CA TYR A 24 -18.63 12.37 -22.10
C TYR A 24 -17.29 13.10 -21.90
N PHE A 25 -16.21 12.62 -22.51
CA PHE A 25 -14.86 13.15 -22.32
C PHE A 25 -14.11 13.35 -23.65
N ASP A 26 -14.84 13.70 -24.71
CA ASP A 26 -14.22 14.02 -26.00
C ASP A 26 -13.16 15.13 -25.85
N GLY A 27 -12.06 14.99 -26.59
CA GLY A 27 -10.88 15.87 -26.46
C GLY A 27 -10.10 15.78 -25.14
N LYS A 28 -10.53 14.98 -24.16
CA LYS A 28 -9.86 14.78 -22.86
C LYS A 28 -9.26 13.38 -22.70
N ILE A 29 -9.46 12.52 -23.71
CA ILE A 29 -8.97 11.15 -23.76
C ILE A 29 -8.01 10.96 -24.93
N VAL A 30 -7.19 9.93 -24.84
CA VAL A 30 -6.22 9.54 -25.87
C VAL A 30 -6.10 8.03 -25.93
N ARG A 31 -5.84 7.53 -27.14
CA ARG A 31 -5.51 6.13 -27.39
C ARG A 31 -4.10 5.81 -26.88
N LYS A 32 -4.00 4.89 -25.91
CA LYS A 32 -2.74 4.60 -25.21
C LYS A 32 -1.76 3.76 -26.04
N ASP A 33 -2.24 2.99 -27.02
CA ASP A 33 -1.39 2.26 -27.99
C ASP A 33 -0.55 3.21 -28.85
N LEU A 34 -1.15 4.31 -29.32
CA LEU A 34 -0.45 5.33 -30.11
C LEU A 34 0.69 5.96 -29.31
N THR A 35 0.44 6.29 -28.04
CA THR A 35 1.45 6.84 -27.13
C THR A 35 2.64 5.90 -26.96
N LYS A 36 2.40 4.60 -26.77
CA LYS A 36 3.47 3.59 -26.65
C LYS A 36 4.32 3.53 -27.91
N SER A 37 3.68 3.45 -29.08
CA SER A 37 4.37 3.31 -30.37
C SER A 37 5.33 4.46 -30.68
N ILE A 38 5.01 5.67 -30.23
CA ILE A 38 5.85 6.86 -30.45
C ILE A 38 6.95 6.96 -29.38
N LYS A 39 6.66 6.60 -28.13
CA LYS A 39 7.61 6.70 -27.02
C LYS A 39 8.86 5.83 -27.21
N GLU A 40 8.74 4.70 -27.90
CA GLU A 40 9.91 3.86 -28.24
C GLU A 40 10.95 4.60 -29.13
N GLY A 41 10.52 5.59 -29.92
CA GLY A 41 11.38 6.35 -30.82
C GLY A 41 11.84 7.72 -30.30
N ALA A 42 11.25 8.24 -29.22
CA ALA A 42 11.48 9.60 -28.74
C ALA A 42 11.52 9.70 -27.21
N ASN A 43 12.61 10.26 -26.66
CA ASN A 43 12.76 10.50 -25.21
C ASN A 43 12.02 11.78 -24.77
N VAL A 44 10.70 11.74 -24.83
CA VAL A 44 9.80 12.86 -24.54
C VAL A 44 8.85 12.45 -23.39
N PRO A 45 8.48 13.37 -22.47
CA PRO A 45 7.50 13.06 -21.42
C PRO A 45 6.16 12.57 -21.99
N VAL A 46 5.50 11.60 -21.32
CA VAL A 46 4.24 11.01 -21.82
C VAL A 46 3.18 12.08 -22.09
N TYR A 47 2.97 13.00 -21.16
CA TYR A 47 1.93 14.03 -21.29
C TYR A 47 2.12 14.94 -22.52
N VAL A 48 3.37 15.18 -22.96
CA VAL A 48 3.65 15.95 -24.18
C VAL A 48 3.21 15.18 -25.41
N LEU A 49 3.51 13.88 -25.46
CA LEU A 49 3.09 13.00 -26.55
C LEU A 49 1.57 12.90 -26.62
N GLU A 50 0.92 12.69 -25.47
CA GLU A 50 -0.54 12.56 -25.38
C GLU A 50 -1.27 13.85 -25.75
N PHE A 51 -0.71 15.02 -25.42
CA PHE A 51 -1.27 16.30 -25.85
C PHE A 51 -1.24 16.44 -27.38
N LEU A 52 -0.10 16.14 -28.02
CA LEU A 52 0.02 16.19 -29.48
C LEU A 52 -0.90 15.16 -30.15
N LEU A 53 -0.96 13.94 -29.62
CA LEU A 53 -1.87 12.91 -30.12
C LEU A 53 -3.33 13.31 -29.95
N GLY A 54 -3.72 13.93 -28.83
CA GLY A 54 -5.07 14.44 -28.62
C GLY A 54 -5.47 15.51 -29.64
N GLN A 55 -4.52 16.32 -30.12
CA GLN A 55 -4.78 17.35 -31.14
C GLN A 55 -4.90 16.80 -32.56
N TYR A 56 -4.06 15.81 -32.92
CA TYR A 56 -3.94 15.34 -34.31
C TYR A 56 -4.58 13.98 -34.57
N CYS A 57 -4.95 13.22 -33.54
CA CYS A 57 -5.46 11.84 -33.64
C CYS A 57 -6.83 11.67 -32.96
N SER A 58 -7.72 12.66 -33.05
CA SER A 58 -9.04 12.65 -32.39
C SER A 58 -10.13 11.84 -33.12
N SER A 59 -9.88 11.43 -34.37
CA SER A 59 -10.81 10.64 -35.20
C SER A 59 -10.73 9.13 -34.94
N ASP A 60 -11.76 8.37 -35.35
CA ASP A 60 -11.74 6.89 -35.43
C ASP A 60 -11.23 6.36 -36.76
N ASP A 61 -11.19 7.23 -37.77
CA ASP A 61 -10.80 6.83 -39.10
C ASP A 61 -9.32 6.41 -39.07
N PRO A 62 -9.00 5.14 -39.37
CA PRO A 62 -7.62 4.66 -39.37
C PRO A 62 -6.70 5.50 -40.25
N GLU A 63 -7.19 6.03 -41.37
CA GLU A 63 -6.39 6.85 -42.28
C GLU A 63 -6.03 8.20 -41.63
N ILE A 64 -7.00 8.84 -40.97
CA ILE A 64 -6.78 10.12 -40.25
C ILE A 64 -5.85 9.90 -39.06
N ILE A 65 -5.98 8.77 -38.35
CA ILE A 65 -5.08 8.43 -37.24
C ILE A 65 -3.65 8.23 -37.77
N GLU A 66 -3.47 7.50 -38.87
CA GLU A 66 -2.14 7.26 -39.45
C GLU A 66 -1.48 8.56 -39.91
N GLU A 67 -2.23 9.44 -40.60
CA GLU A 67 -1.77 10.77 -40.97
C GLU A 67 -1.42 11.62 -39.74
N GLY A 68 -2.28 11.59 -38.72
CA GLY A 68 -2.08 12.28 -37.45
C GLY A 68 -0.80 11.84 -36.73
N VAL A 69 -0.58 10.52 -36.63
CA VAL A 69 0.63 9.93 -36.03
C VAL A 69 1.87 10.33 -36.83
N SER A 70 1.81 10.31 -38.16
CA SER A 70 2.92 10.76 -39.02
C SER A 70 3.27 12.23 -38.78
N THR A 71 2.23 13.07 -38.61
CA THR A 71 2.37 14.50 -38.31
C THR A 71 3.01 14.73 -36.95
N VAL A 72 2.58 13.99 -35.91
CA VAL A 72 3.18 14.06 -34.57
C VAL A 72 4.65 13.64 -34.60
N LYS A 73 4.99 12.54 -35.28
CA LYS A 73 6.39 12.08 -35.44
C LYS A 73 7.27 13.14 -36.11
N ARG A 74 6.76 13.79 -37.16
CA ARG A 74 7.44 14.91 -37.84
C ARG A 74 7.64 16.10 -36.90
N ILE A 75 6.59 16.53 -36.20
CA ILE A 75 6.68 17.66 -35.24
C ILE A 75 7.76 17.40 -34.18
N LEU A 76 7.82 16.19 -33.64
CA LEU A 76 8.83 15.83 -32.64
C LEU A 76 10.23 15.78 -33.23
N THR A 77 10.41 15.23 -34.42
CA THR A 77 11.73 15.11 -35.05
C THR A 77 12.30 16.48 -35.43
N ASP A 78 11.45 17.38 -35.94
CA ASP A 78 11.89 18.68 -36.45
C ASP A 78 12.03 19.73 -35.34
N ASN A 79 11.17 19.69 -34.31
CA ASN A 79 11.06 20.77 -33.33
C ASN A 79 11.51 20.38 -31.92
N PHE A 80 11.60 19.09 -31.54
CA PHE A 80 12.06 18.73 -30.19
C PHE A 80 13.55 18.99 -30.03
N VAL A 81 13.91 19.85 -29.08
CA VAL A 81 15.30 20.22 -28.87
C VAL A 81 15.98 19.18 -28.00
N ARG A 82 16.99 18.51 -28.56
CA ARG A 82 17.93 17.71 -27.78
C ARG A 82 19.03 18.62 -27.22
N PRO A 83 19.39 18.55 -25.93
CA PRO A 83 20.37 19.45 -25.33
C PRO A 83 21.74 19.48 -26.03
N ASP A 84 22.18 18.36 -26.62
CA ASP A 84 23.41 18.23 -27.39
C ASP A 84 23.35 18.88 -28.79
N GLU A 85 22.14 19.07 -29.34
CA GLU A 85 21.91 19.73 -30.63
C GLU A 85 21.53 21.22 -30.50
N ALA A 86 21.53 21.78 -29.29
CA ALA A 86 21.09 23.16 -29.05
C ALA A 86 21.78 24.20 -29.94
N GLN A 87 23.10 24.12 -30.11
CA GLN A 87 23.86 25.06 -30.96
C GLN A 87 23.50 24.95 -32.45
N LYS A 88 23.18 23.73 -32.93
CA LYS A 88 22.73 23.52 -34.31
C LYS A 88 21.37 24.19 -34.52
N VAL A 89 20.44 24.04 -33.58
CA VAL A 89 19.13 24.72 -33.63
C VAL A 89 19.30 26.24 -33.63
N LEU A 90 20.16 26.78 -32.78
CA LEU A 90 20.46 28.22 -32.75
C LEU A 90 21.08 28.72 -34.06
N SER A 91 21.97 27.94 -34.69
CA SER A 91 22.53 28.27 -36.00
C SER A 91 21.45 28.32 -37.08
N ILE A 92 20.56 27.33 -37.11
CA ILE A 92 19.44 27.29 -38.07
C ILE A 92 18.49 28.46 -37.84
N LEU A 93 18.18 28.79 -36.58
CA LEU A 93 17.35 29.95 -36.22
C LEU A 93 17.97 31.25 -36.72
N ARG A 94 19.29 31.42 -36.59
CA ARG A 94 20.01 32.59 -37.11
C ARG A 94 19.98 32.65 -38.65
N GLU A 95 20.19 31.53 -39.33
CA GLU A 95 20.23 31.49 -40.80
C GLU A 95 18.86 31.68 -41.44
N ARG A 96 17.80 31.11 -40.84
CA ARG A 96 16.43 31.15 -41.37
C ARG A 96 15.62 32.34 -40.84
N GLY A 97 16.09 33.02 -39.80
CA GLY A 97 15.40 34.12 -39.13
C GLY A 97 14.24 33.69 -38.22
N SER A 98 13.68 32.50 -38.40
CA SER A 98 12.67 31.93 -37.51
C SER A 98 12.77 30.41 -37.40
N TYR A 99 12.41 29.87 -36.24
CA TYR A 99 12.42 28.43 -35.99
C TYR A 99 11.42 28.07 -34.89
N THR A 100 10.78 26.90 -34.99
CA THR A 100 9.86 26.40 -33.96
C THR A 100 10.57 25.35 -33.11
N VAL A 101 10.43 25.45 -31.79
CA VAL A 101 11.04 24.52 -30.85
C VAL A 101 10.02 24.00 -29.84
N ILE A 102 10.21 22.78 -29.38
CA ILE A 102 9.53 22.21 -28.21
C ILE A 102 10.54 22.14 -27.08
N ASP A 103 10.31 22.93 -26.04
CA ASP A 103 11.22 23.07 -24.89
C ASP A 103 10.44 23.37 -23.61
N ARG A 104 11.05 23.10 -22.45
CA ARG A 104 10.54 23.49 -21.14
C ARG A 104 10.96 24.92 -20.82
N ILE A 105 9.98 25.79 -20.65
CA ILE A 105 10.15 27.23 -20.46
C ILE A 105 9.84 27.60 -19.02
N THR A 106 10.75 28.33 -18.38
CA THR A 106 10.52 28.96 -17.07
C THR A 106 10.61 30.47 -17.21
N ALA A 107 9.67 31.21 -16.63
CA ALA A 107 9.68 32.67 -16.59
C ALA A 107 10.16 33.19 -15.23
N LYS A 108 10.85 34.34 -15.24
CA LYS A 108 11.28 35.07 -14.04
C LYS A 108 11.00 36.56 -14.24
N LEU A 109 10.57 37.24 -13.18
CA LEU A 109 10.47 38.70 -13.17
C LEU A 109 11.85 39.31 -12.90
N ASN A 110 12.41 40.00 -13.88
CA ASN A 110 13.61 40.80 -13.70
C ASN A 110 13.21 42.17 -13.15
N ILE A 111 13.18 42.29 -11.82
CA ILE A 111 12.77 43.51 -11.11
C ILE A 111 13.66 44.71 -11.45
N LYS A 112 14.93 44.49 -11.83
CA LYS A 112 15.85 45.60 -12.19
C LYS A 112 15.49 46.26 -13.51
N GLN A 113 14.90 45.50 -14.42
CA GLN A 113 14.54 45.96 -15.78
C GLN A 113 13.02 45.96 -16.01
N ASP A 114 12.24 45.67 -14.97
CA ASP A 114 10.78 45.61 -14.98
C ASP A 114 10.20 44.81 -16.16
N ARG A 115 10.72 43.60 -16.37
CA ARG A 115 10.31 42.74 -17.49
C ARG A 115 10.36 41.26 -17.13
N TYR A 116 9.54 40.47 -17.81
CA TYR A 116 9.60 39.02 -17.71
C TYR A 116 10.64 38.45 -18.67
N GLU A 117 11.43 37.52 -18.15
CA GLU A 117 12.50 36.84 -18.88
C GLU A 117 12.28 35.32 -18.82
N ALA A 118 12.32 34.68 -19.97
CA ALA A 118 12.20 33.24 -20.15
C ALA A 118 13.58 32.57 -20.18
N GLU A 119 13.62 31.36 -19.63
CA GLU A 119 14.74 30.43 -19.62
C GLU A 119 14.28 29.11 -20.27
N PHE A 120 15.04 28.66 -21.27
CA PHE A 120 14.78 27.46 -22.05
C PHE A 120 15.69 26.34 -21.57
N SER A 121 15.10 25.24 -21.10
CA SER A 121 15.83 24.13 -20.48
C SER A 121 16.78 23.44 -21.46
N ASN A 122 16.30 23.04 -22.63
CA ASN A 122 17.06 22.22 -23.57
C ASN A 122 17.90 23.06 -24.53
N LEU A 123 17.41 24.21 -24.98
CA LEU A 123 18.22 25.17 -25.75
C LEU A 123 19.33 25.81 -24.90
N GLY A 124 19.18 25.85 -23.58
CA GLY A 124 20.16 26.43 -22.66
C GLY A 124 20.30 27.95 -22.77
N ILE A 125 19.30 28.63 -23.33
CA ILE A 125 19.26 30.09 -23.44
C ILE A 125 18.44 30.68 -22.29
N SER A 126 18.86 31.85 -21.82
CA SER A 126 18.22 32.59 -20.72
C SER A 126 18.12 34.07 -21.04
N ASN A 127 17.35 34.81 -20.24
CA ASN A 127 17.12 36.25 -20.39
C ASN A 127 16.41 36.61 -21.71
N ILE A 128 15.54 35.72 -22.21
CA ILE A 128 14.75 35.97 -23.42
C ILE A 128 13.48 36.74 -23.02
N LEU A 129 13.19 37.86 -23.67
CA LEU A 129 12.01 38.67 -23.34
C LEU A 129 10.72 37.85 -23.53
N LEU A 130 9.84 37.90 -22.53
CA LEU A 130 8.52 37.27 -22.57
C LEU A 130 7.43 38.30 -22.32
N GLU A 131 6.34 38.21 -23.10
CA GLU A 131 5.19 39.10 -22.95
C GLU A 131 4.47 38.86 -21.60
N PRO A 132 4.05 39.91 -20.87
CA PRO A 132 3.34 39.77 -19.60
C PRO A 132 2.03 38.98 -19.66
N SER A 133 1.35 38.99 -20.82
CA SER A 133 0.10 38.23 -21.06
C SER A 133 0.33 36.74 -20.86
N TYR A 134 1.38 36.15 -21.46
CA TYR A 134 1.72 34.73 -21.27
C TYR A 134 1.93 34.36 -19.80
N VAL A 135 2.55 35.24 -19.02
CA VAL A 135 2.81 34.98 -17.59
C VAL A 135 1.53 35.08 -16.76
N SER A 136 0.62 35.98 -17.15
CA SER A 136 -0.68 36.17 -16.49
C SER A 136 -1.63 35.02 -16.78
N ASP A 137 -1.64 34.53 -18.03
CA ASP A 137 -2.50 33.45 -18.49
C ASP A 137 -1.97 32.07 -18.06
N PHE A 138 -0.65 31.93 -17.91
CA PHE A 138 0.04 30.67 -17.58
C PHE A 138 0.98 30.84 -16.38
N ASP A 139 0.39 30.93 -15.19
CA ASP A 139 1.06 31.12 -13.89
C ASP A 139 2.21 30.12 -13.63
N ARG A 140 2.09 28.89 -14.12
CA ARG A 140 3.10 27.82 -13.98
C ARG A 140 4.45 28.15 -14.62
N LEU A 141 4.49 29.09 -15.57
CA LEU A 141 5.75 29.57 -16.11
C LEU A 141 6.64 30.10 -14.96
N LEU A 142 6.07 30.66 -13.89
CA LEU A 142 6.79 31.22 -12.75
C LEU A 142 7.18 30.21 -11.65
N VAL A 143 6.51 29.05 -11.56
CA VAL A 143 6.60 28.15 -10.38
C VAL A 143 7.46 26.90 -10.63
N GLY A 144 7.63 26.50 -11.89
CA GLY A 144 8.44 25.33 -12.25
C GLY A 144 8.66 25.13 -13.75
N GLY A 145 8.06 25.99 -14.57
CA GLY A 145 8.16 25.96 -16.02
C GLY A 145 7.27 24.92 -16.68
N ILE A 146 6.89 25.19 -17.92
CA ILE A 146 5.92 24.42 -18.71
C ILE A 146 6.57 23.99 -20.02
N TRP A 147 6.22 22.82 -20.54
CA TRP A 147 6.58 22.47 -21.92
C TRP A 147 5.76 23.28 -22.90
N CYS A 148 6.43 23.95 -23.83
CA CYS A 148 5.77 24.82 -24.80
C CYS A 148 6.28 24.53 -26.20
N ILE A 149 5.38 24.66 -27.18
CA ILE A 149 5.76 24.87 -28.58
C ILE A 149 6.01 26.37 -28.73
N VAL A 150 7.25 26.75 -29.00
CA VAL A 150 7.69 28.14 -29.07
C VAL A 150 8.15 28.46 -30.48
N GLN A 151 7.58 29.49 -31.07
CA GLN A 151 8.08 30.09 -32.30
C GLN A 151 9.08 31.18 -31.92
N LEU A 152 10.33 30.96 -32.29
CA LEU A 152 11.44 31.89 -32.08
C LEU A 152 11.71 32.67 -33.35
N GLU A 153 12.10 33.92 -33.17
CA GLU A 153 12.63 34.79 -34.22
C GLU A 153 14.02 35.28 -33.84
N TYR A 154 14.86 35.49 -34.86
CA TYR A 154 16.20 36.04 -34.72
C TYR A 154 16.29 37.38 -35.42
N GLU A 155 16.43 38.44 -34.64
CA GLU A 155 16.56 39.81 -35.11
C GLU A 155 17.73 40.47 -34.37
N PHE A 156 18.83 40.69 -35.10
CA PHE A 156 20.01 41.34 -34.53
C PHE A 156 19.94 42.85 -34.75
N ASP A 157 19.93 43.60 -33.64
CA ASP A 157 19.98 45.06 -33.65
C ASP A 157 21.43 45.52 -33.44
N GLU A 158 21.97 46.26 -34.43
CA GLU A 158 23.33 46.78 -34.36
C GLU A 158 23.49 47.93 -33.34
N GLU A 159 22.41 48.64 -33.01
CA GLU A 159 22.39 49.78 -32.08
C GLU A 159 22.26 49.33 -30.62
N ASP A 160 21.52 48.24 -30.34
CA ASP A 160 21.40 47.64 -29.00
C ASP A 160 22.14 46.29 -28.88
N ARG A 161 23.47 46.38 -28.76
CA ARG A 161 24.36 45.22 -28.53
C ARG A 161 24.13 44.49 -27.20
N ARG A 162 23.30 45.01 -26.30
CA ARG A 162 22.97 44.35 -25.02
C ARG A 162 21.68 43.52 -25.10
N SER A 163 20.85 43.75 -26.12
CA SER A 163 19.65 42.94 -26.35
C SER A 163 20.03 41.57 -26.90
N THR A 164 19.37 40.52 -26.41
CA THR A 164 19.43 39.21 -27.06
C THR A 164 18.75 39.31 -28.44
N PRO A 165 19.34 38.76 -29.50
CA PRO A 165 18.73 38.77 -30.83
C PRO A 165 17.57 37.79 -30.95
N ILE A 166 17.40 36.89 -29.97
CA ILE A 166 16.34 35.88 -29.98
C ILE A 166 15.10 36.44 -29.29
N ARG A 167 13.95 36.36 -29.96
CA ARG A 167 12.65 36.81 -29.45
C ARG A 167 11.63 35.68 -29.51
N VAL A 168 10.73 35.65 -28.53
CA VAL A 168 9.56 34.76 -28.55
C VAL A 168 8.46 35.43 -29.36
N ARG A 169 8.16 34.89 -30.55
CA ARG A 169 7.06 35.37 -31.39
C ARG A 169 5.72 34.82 -30.90
N LYS A 170 5.68 33.53 -30.60
CA LYS A 170 4.48 32.84 -30.11
C LYS A 170 4.88 31.74 -29.14
N LEU A 171 4.18 31.69 -28.00
CA LEU A 171 4.33 30.63 -27.02
C LEU A 171 3.01 29.89 -26.89
N THR A 172 3.02 28.58 -27.15
CA THR A 172 1.84 27.71 -27.02
C THR A 172 2.15 26.65 -25.97
N PRO A 173 1.57 26.73 -24.76
CA PRO A 173 1.77 25.72 -23.74
C PRO A 173 1.20 24.37 -24.17
N ILE A 174 1.94 23.30 -23.89
CA ILE A 174 1.53 21.90 -24.07
C ILE A 174 0.83 21.48 -22.77
N GLN A 175 -0.31 22.09 -22.52
CA GLN A 175 -1.17 21.84 -21.36
C GLN A 175 -2.62 21.89 -21.79
N MET A 176 -3.46 21.08 -21.14
CA MET A 176 -4.90 21.17 -21.33
C MET A 176 -5.43 22.50 -20.78
N PRO A 177 -6.33 23.19 -21.51
CA PRO A 177 -6.98 24.39 -21.00
C PRO A 177 -7.79 24.06 -19.74
N HIS A 178 -8.05 25.08 -18.90
CA HIS A 178 -8.67 24.98 -17.58
C HIS A 178 -9.64 23.80 -17.40
N VAL A 179 -9.35 22.93 -16.41
CA VAL A 179 -10.21 21.80 -16.07
C VAL A 179 -11.50 22.29 -15.42
N ASN A 180 -12.64 21.95 -16.01
CA ASN A 180 -13.94 22.12 -15.38
C ASN A 180 -14.26 20.90 -14.51
N LEU A 181 -14.08 21.05 -13.20
CA LEU A 181 -14.31 19.97 -12.24
C LEU A 181 -15.80 19.56 -12.14
N GLU A 182 -16.73 20.49 -12.33
CA GLU A 182 -18.17 20.19 -12.28
C GLU A 182 -18.61 19.32 -13.46
N GLU A 183 -18.05 19.57 -14.65
CA GLU A 183 -18.26 18.71 -15.81
C GLU A 183 -17.71 17.30 -15.56
N TYR A 184 -16.52 17.19 -14.97
CA TYR A 184 -15.92 15.89 -14.60
C TYR A 184 -16.81 15.10 -13.62
N LYS A 185 -17.33 15.76 -12.59
CA LYS A 185 -18.25 15.17 -11.60
C LYS A 185 -19.60 14.77 -12.19
N ALA A 186 -20.13 15.57 -13.11
CA ALA A 186 -21.36 15.26 -13.82
C ALA A 186 -21.17 14.02 -14.71
N ALA A 187 -20.12 14.02 -15.54
CA ALA A 187 -19.78 12.90 -16.40
C ALA A 187 -19.49 11.61 -15.61
N ARG A 188 -18.84 11.69 -14.44
CA ARG A 188 -18.64 10.55 -13.54
C ARG A 188 -19.93 9.79 -13.23
N ALA A 189 -21.07 10.49 -13.11
CA ALA A 189 -22.34 9.86 -12.75
C ALA A 189 -22.85 8.86 -13.80
N GLU A 190 -22.33 8.90 -15.02
CA GLU A 190 -22.74 8.09 -16.17
C GLU A 190 -21.96 6.75 -16.26
N PHE A 191 -21.01 6.54 -15.34
CA PHE A 191 -20.16 5.36 -15.25
C PHE A 191 -20.48 4.56 -13.98
N THR A 192 -20.47 3.24 -14.07
CA THR A 192 -20.50 2.36 -12.90
C THR A 192 -19.16 2.41 -12.16
N LYS A 193 -19.12 1.90 -10.92
CA LYS A 193 -17.87 1.83 -10.12
C LYS A 193 -16.77 1.06 -10.85
N SER A 194 -17.08 -0.10 -11.41
CA SER A 194 -16.13 -0.95 -12.12
C SER A 194 -15.60 -0.28 -13.39
N GLU A 195 -16.50 0.26 -14.23
CA GLU A 195 -16.10 1.02 -15.43
C GLU A 195 -15.19 2.18 -15.07
N TRP A 196 -15.50 2.91 -13.99
CA TRP A 196 -14.70 4.06 -13.56
C TRP A 196 -13.29 3.67 -13.07
N ILE A 197 -13.18 2.59 -12.30
CA ILE A 197 -11.88 2.04 -11.90
C ILE A 197 -11.07 1.68 -13.13
N ASP A 198 -11.68 1.00 -14.11
CA ASP A 198 -11.01 0.61 -15.34
C ASP A 198 -10.52 1.84 -16.12
N VAL A 199 -11.32 2.92 -16.20
CA VAL A 199 -10.90 4.20 -16.80
C VAL A 199 -9.71 4.81 -16.08
N LEU A 200 -9.72 4.88 -14.74
CA LEU A 200 -8.60 5.42 -13.96
C LEU A 200 -7.31 4.63 -14.21
N LEU A 201 -7.39 3.30 -14.18
CA LEU A 201 -6.22 2.44 -14.43
C LEU A 201 -5.71 2.58 -15.87
N ARG A 202 -6.60 2.57 -16.88
CA ARG A 202 -6.23 2.79 -18.29
C ARG A 202 -5.57 4.15 -18.50
N SER A 203 -6.02 5.17 -17.77
CA SER A 203 -5.44 6.51 -17.81
C SER A 203 -4.00 6.54 -17.31
N THR A 204 -3.65 5.67 -16.36
CA THR A 204 -2.25 5.45 -15.92
C THR A 204 -1.43 4.54 -16.85
N GLY A 205 -2.04 4.05 -17.94
CA GLY A 205 -1.43 3.16 -18.93
C GLY A 205 -1.58 1.67 -18.61
N MET A 206 -2.33 1.29 -17.57
CA MET A 206 -2.48 -0.10 -17.11
C MET A 206 -3.72 -0.75 -17.73
N GLU A 207 -3.59 -2.00 -18.18
CA GLU A 207 -4.72 -2.78 -18.68
C GLU A 207 -5.51 -3.40 -17.52
N SER A 208 -6.65 -2.77 -17.22
CA SER A 208 -7.54 -3.13 -16.12
C SER A 208 -7.93 -4.62 -16.05
N ASN A 209 -8.13 -5.30 -17.18
CA ASN A 209 -8.59 -6.68 -17.21
C ASN A 209 -7.52 -7.72 -16.79
N LYS A 210 -6.26 -7.29 -16.66
CA LYS A 210 -5.14 -8.13 -16.22
C LYS A 210 -4.94 -8.15 -14.71
N PHE A 211 -5.72 -7.35 -13.99
CA PHE A 211 -5.61 -7.20 -12.54
C PHE A 211 -6.87 -7.74 -11.85
N THR A 212 -6.66 -8.48 -10.78
CA THR A 212 -7.69 -8.82 -9.80
C THR A 212 -8.18 -7.55 -9.11
N GLU A 213 -9.39 -7.58 -8.54
CA GLU A 213 -9.93 -6.43 -7.79
C GLU A 213 -8.95 -5.94 -6.72
N ARG A 214 -8.31 -6.86 -5.98
CA ARG A 214 -7.30 -6.51 -4.98
C ARG A 214 -6.14 -5.72 -5.57
N GLU A 215 -5.58 -6.17 -6.69
CA GLU A 215 -4.49 -5.48 -7.39
C GLU A 215 -4.94 -4.10 -7.90
N LYS A 216 -6.18 -3.96 -8.40
CA LYS A 216 -6.74 -2.67 -8.82
C LYS A 216 -6.79 -1.67 -7.67
N TRP A 217 -7.25 -2.08 -6.49
CA TRP A 217 -7.28 -1.23 -5.30
C TRP A 217 -5.88 -0.79 -4.85
N LEU A 218 -4.89 -1.69 -4.93
CA LEU A 218 -3.49 -1.34 -4.64
C LEU A 218 -2.92 -0.33 -5.65
N LEU A 219 -3.28 -0.45 -6.93
CA LEU A 219 -2.90 0.51 -7.97
C LEU A 219 -3.56 1.88 -7.75
N LEU A 220 -4.83 1.91 -7.35
CA LEU A 220 -5.53 3.14 -6.97
C LEU A 220 -4.89 3.79 -5.74
N ALA A 221 -4.43 3.01 -4.76
CA ALA A 221 -3.73 3.53 -3.58
C ALA A 221 -2.48 4.36 -3.96
N ARG A 222 -1.78 3.97 -5.04
CA ARG A 222 -0.63 4.74 -5.57
C ARG A 222 -1.02 6.11 -6.12
N MET A 223 -2.29 6.34 -6.49
CA MET A 223 -2.78 7.63 -6.97
C MET A 223 -3.13 8.60 -5.83
N ILE A 224 -3.36 8.09 -4.61
CA ILE A 224 -3.76 8.92 -3.45
C ILE A 224 -2.79 10.08 -3.18
N PRO A 225 -1.46 9.91 -3.20
CA PRO A 225 -0.52 11.02 -3.04
C PRO A 225 -0.73 12.19 -4.02
N LEU A 226 -1.32 11.94 -5.19
CA LEU A 226 -1.57 12.95 -6.23
C LEU A 226 -2.87 13.72 -5.99
N VAL A 227 -3.87 13.13 -5.33
CA VAL A 227 -5.21 13.72 -5.11
C VAL A 227 -5.47 14.17 -3.67
N GLU A 228 -4.62 13.76 -2.72
CA GLU A 228 -4.73 14.10 -1.29
C GLU A 228 -3.50 14.87 -0.81
N ASN A 229 -3.71 15.90 0.02
CA ASN A 229 -2.63 16.74 0.53
C ASN A 229 -1.85 16.06 1.64
N ASN A 230 -0.52 16.23 1.63
CA ASN A 230 0.38 15.74 2.68
C ASN A 230 0.07 14.27 3.02
N PHE A 231 0.06 13.41 2.01
CA PHE A 231 -0.19 11.99 2.16
C PHE A 231 1.13 11.20 2.13
N ASN A 232 1.48 10.55 3.24
CA ASN A 232 2.70 9.80 3.38
C ASN A 232 2.47 8.33 3.03
N LEU A 233 3.07 7.86 1.93
CA LEU A 233 2.90 6.49 1.43
C LEU A 233 4.25 5.78 1.36
N CYS A 234 4.26 4.51 1.78
CA CYS A 234 5.38 3.59 1.58
C CYS A 234 4.94 2.45 0.67
N GLU A 235 5.73 2.14 -0.36
CA GLU A 235 5.56 0.95 -1.19
C GLU A 235 6.88 0.20 -1.32
N LEU A 236 6.92 -1.01 -0.77
CA LEU A 236 8.06 -1.92 -0.88
C LEU A 236 7.61 -3.22 -1.55
N GLY A 237 8.38 -3.69 -2.51
CA GLY A 237 8.05 -4.93 -3.22
C GLY A 237 9.09 -5.31 -4.28
N PRO A 238 8.84 -6.37 -5.07
CA PRO A 238 9.75 -6.83 -6.11
C PRO A 238 10.02 -5.76 -7.18
N ARG A 239 11.14 -5.89 -7.90
CA ARG A 239 11.44 -5.07 -9.08
C ARG A 239 10.42 -5.30 -10.19
N SER A 240 10.25 -4.30 -11.05
CA SER A 240 9.40 -4.35 -12.26
C SER A 240 7.88 -4.43 -12.00
N THR A 241 7.40 -3.81 -10.91
CA THR A 241 5.98 -3.67 -10.59
C THR A 241 5.44 -2.26 -10.86
N GLY A 242 6.21 -1.40 -11.55
CA GLY A 242 5.79 -0.05 -11.96
C GLY A 242 5.74 1.02 -10.87
N LYS A 243 6.32 0.76 -9.69
CA LYS A 243 6.24 1.64 -8.50
C LYS A 243 6.64 3.10 -8.77
N SER A 244 7.74 3.31 -9.49
CA SER A 244 8.24 4.66 -9.81
C SER A 244 7.55 5.30 -11.01
N HIS A 245 6.88 4.50 -11.86
CA HIS A 245 6.27 4.99 -13.11
C HIS A 245 5.19 6.04 -12.83
N ILE A 246 4.33 5.79 -11.83
CA ILE A 246 3.22 6.67 -11.51
C ILE A 246 3.68 8.07 -11.09
N TYR A 247 4.70 8.16 -10.25
CA TYR A 247 5.22 9.45 -9.76
C TYR A 247 6.14 10.17 -10.74
N LYS A 248 6.58 9.47 -11.80
CA LYS A 248 7.45 10.03 -12.83
C LYS A 248 6.69 10.49 -14.07
N GLU A 249 5.71 9.71 -14.52
CA GLU A 249 5.09 9.90 -15.83
C GLU A 249 3.65 10.42 -15.75
N ILE A 250 2.92 10.19 -14.64
CA ILE A 250 1.46 10.44 -14.56
C ILE A 250 1.09 11.84 -14.08
N SER A 251 2.01 12.58 -13.47
CA SER A 251 1.74 13.97 -13.06
C SER A 251 2.96 14.85 -13.32
N PRO A 252 2.78 15.98 -14.04
CA PRO A 252 3.82 16.99 -14.19
C PRO A 252 4.07 17.76 -12.88
N ASN A 253 3.22 17.56 -11.86
CA ASN A 253 3.35 18.13 -10.53
C ASN A 253 3.93 17.16 -9.50
N SER A 254 4.53 16.06 -9.96
CA SER A 254 5.28 15.11 -9.13
C SER A 254 6.76 15.11 -9.51
N ILE A 255 7.63 14.95 -8.51
CA ILE A 255 9.07 14.78 -8.72
C ILE A 255 9.55 13.46 -8.12
N LEU A 256 10.31 12.71 -8.91
CA LEU A 256 11.02 11.51 -8.48
C LEU A 256 12.47 11.86 -8.14
N VAL A 257 12.84 11.73 -6.86
CA VAL A 257 14.20 11.92 -6.36
C VAL A 257 14.94 10.58 -6.43
N SER A 258 15.85 10.44 -7.39
CA SER A 258 16.69 9.25 -7.57
C SER A 258 18.12 9.51 -7.10
N GLY A 259 18.79 8.48 -6.57
CA GLY A 259 20.24 8.53 -6.26
C GLY A 259 20.62 8.80 -4.80
N GLY A 260 19.67 8.70 -3.86
CA GLY A 260 19.93 8.55 -2.43
C GLY A 260 20.46 9.78 -1.67
N GLN A 261 21.27 10.63 -2.29
CA GLN A 261 21.82 11.81 -1.63
C GLN A 261 20.92 13.03 -1.82
N THR A 262 20.23 13.43 -0.75
CA THR A 262 19.50 14.70 -0.71
C THR A 262 20.01 15.59 0.44
N THR A 263 19.67 16.87 0.38
CA THR A 263 20.00 17.84 1.44
C THR A 263 18.73 18.47 1.95
N VAL A 264 18.73 18.94 3.19
CA VAL A 264 17.58 19.64 3.75
C VAL A 264 17.29 20.92 2.96
N ALA A 265 18.33 21.55 2.40
CA ALA A 265 18.19 22.74 1.56
C ALA A 265 17.43 22.48 0.26
N ASN A 266 17.70 21.36 -0.41
CA ASN A 266 17.00 20.99 -1.63
C ASN A 266 15.57 20.55 -1.32
N LEU A 267 15.36 19.77 -0.27
CA LEU A 267 14.04 19.23 0.03
C LEU A 267 13.10 20.27 0.63
N PHE A 268 13.56 21.09 1.58
CA PHE A 268 12.71 22.00 2.36
C PHE A 268 12.92 23.47 2.05
N TYR A 269 14.10 24.03 2.38
CA TYR A 269 14.33 25.47 2.23
C TYR A 269 15.81 25.82 2.21
N ASN A 270 16.24 26.59 1.21
CA ASN A 270 17.61 27.07 1.13
C ASN A 270 17.75 28.42 1.85
N MET A 271 18.47 28.45 2.98
CA MET A 271 18.67 29.66 3.78
C MET A 271 19.52 30.73 3.08
N ALA A 272 20.52 30.31 2.29
CA ALA A 272 21.41 31.23 1.59
C ALA A 272 20.70 31.97 0.45
N ARG A 273 19.84 31.25 -0.29
CA ARG A 273 19.08 31.81 -1.42
C ARG A 273 17.68 32.30 -1.05
N LYS A 274 17.21 32.00 0.16
CA LYS A 274 15.82 32.23 0.62
C LYS A 274 14.76 31.62 -0.29
N THR A 275 15.04 30.45 -0.87
CA THR A 275 14.15 29.75 -1.80
C THR A 275 13.56 28.49 -1.19
N VAL A 276 12.28 28.23 -1.49
CA VAL A 276 11.59 27.00 -1.07
C VAL A 276 12.12 25.80 -1.85
N GLY A 277 12.26 24.68 -1.16
CA GLY A 277 12.70 23.41 -1.70
C GLY A 277 11.55 22.62 -2.35
N LEU A 278 11.84 21.37 -2.70
CA LEU A 278 10.91 20.52 -3.44
C LEU A 278 9.52 20.41 -2.78
N VAL A 279 9.43 20.26 -1.46
CA VAL A 279 8.13 20.04 -0.79
C VAL A 279 7.17 21.23 -0.90
N GLY A 280 7.66 22.44 -1.19
CA GLY A 280 6.80 23.60 -1.40
C GLY A 280 6.53 23.95 -2.85
N MET A 281 7.09 23.20 -3.81
CA MET A 281 6.91 23.44 -5.25
C MET A 281 6.11 22.32 -5.95
N TRP A 282 6.08 21.11 -5.37
CA TRP A 282 5.50 19.92 -5.98
C TRP A 282 4.30 19.41 -5.18
N ASP A 283 3.35 18.74 -5.84
CA ASP A 283 2.20 18.10 -5.19
C ASP A 283 2.60 16.75 -4.55
N CYS A 284 3.62 16.10 -5.11
CA CYS A 284 4.17 14.84 -4.63
C CYS A 284 5.69 14.80 -4.81
N VAL A 285 6.40 14.41 -3.74
CA VAL A 285 7.84 14.13 -3.76
C VAL A 285 8.03 12.65 -3.47
N ALA A 286 8.42 11.90 -4.51
CA ALA A 286 8.66 10.47 -4.42
C ALA A 286 10.16 10.18 -4.33
N PHE A 287 10.58 9.39 -3.35
CA PHE A 287 11.94 8.89 -3.20
C PHE A 287 12.02 7.50 -3.82
N ASP A 288 12.78 7.38 -4.91
CA ASP A 288 13.10 6.08 -5.47
C ASP A 288 14.28 5.45 -4.73
N GLU A 289 14.28 4.13 -4.64
CA GLU A 289 15.29 3.36 -3.90
C GLU A 289 15.52 3.86 -2.47
N VAL A 290 14.51 3.72 -1.60
CA VAL A 290 14.57 4.20 -0.20
C VAL A 290 15.83 3.78 0.57
N ALA A 291 16.41 2.62 0.27
CA ALA A 291 17.65 2.14 0.88
C ALA A 291 18.84 3.09 0.69
N GLY A 292 18.83 3.89 -0.39
CA GLY A 292 19.89 4.85 -0.69
C GLY A 292 19.73 6.19 0.03
N ILE A 293 18.60 6.45 0.71
CA ILE A 293 18.32 7.76 1.32
C ILE A 293 19.39 8.08 2.38
N THR A 294 20.15 9.13 2.11
CA THR A 294 21.18 9.66 3.01
C THR A 294 21.06 11.17 3.05
N PHE A 295 20.91 11.71 4.26
CA PHE A 295 20.93 13.14 4.51
C PHE A 295 22.34 13.56 4.91
N LYS A 296 22.89 14.57 4.23
CA LYS A 296 24.15 15.20 4.66
C LYS A 296 24.00 15.90 6.01
N ASP A 297 22.82 16.44 6.27
CA ASP A 297 22.48 17.16 7.50
C ASP A 297 21.87 16.18 8.52
N LYS A 298 22.35 16.21 9.78
CA LYS A 298 21.83 15.33 10.85
C LYS A 298 20.35 15.58 11.18
N ASP A 299 19.87 16.80 10.95
CA ASP A 299 18.50 17.22 11.31
C ASP A 299 17.45 16.89 10.23
N GLY A 300 17.86 16.31 9.09
CA GLY A 300 16.96 16.12 7.94
C GLY A 300 15.77 15.21 8.24
N ILE A 301 15.99 14.12 8.99
CA ILE A 301 14.92 13.20 9.40
C ILE A 301 13.97 13.89 10.38
N GLN A 302 14.48 14.75 11.28
CA GLN A 302 13.64 15.45 12.25
C GLN A 302 12.69 16.44 11.57
N ILE A 303 13.20 17.25 10.64
CA ILE A 303 12.37 18.20 9.86
C ILE A 303 11.34 17.45 9.01
N MET A 304 11.74 16.31 8.44
CA MET A 304 10.83 15.43 7.70
C MET A 304 9.71 14.89 8.58
N LYS A 305 10.02 14.47 9.82
CA LYS A 305 8.99 14.07 10.80
C LYS A 305 8.01 15.20 11.07
N ASP A 306 8.49 16.41 11.33
CA ASP A 306 7.59 17.54 11.61
C ASP A 306 6.67 17.81 10.41
N TYR A 307 7.24 17.87 9.20
CA TYR A 307 6.48 18.04 7.95
C TYR A 307 5.45 16.94 7.69
N MET A 308 5.82 15.68 7.86
CA MET A 308 4.93 14.55 7.66
C MET A 308 3.74 14.54 8.63
N ALA A 309 3.88 15.18 9.79
CA ALA A 309 2.80 15.27 10.78
C ALA A 309 1.88 16.48 10.58
N SER A 310 2.43 17.66 10.26
CA SER A 310 1.66 18.92 10.22
C SER A 310 1.43 19.48 8.81
N GLY A 311 2.14 18.99 7.80
CA GLY A 311 2.21 19.65 6.49
C GLY A 311 2.97 20.99 6.53
N SER A 312 3.71 21.26 7.60
CA SER A 312 4.51 22.47 7.76
C SER A 312 5.89 22.13 8.31
N PHE A 313 6.87 22.99 8.03
CA PHE A 313 8.20 22.83 8.58
C PHE A 313 8.75 24.18 9.07
N ALA A 314 9.48 24.14 10.18
CA ALA A 314 10.18 25.30 10.70
C ALA A 314 11.65 25.25 10.27
N ARG A 315 12.13 26.28 9.58
CA ARG A 315 13.56 26.45 9.29
C ARG A 315 13.96 27.91 9.42
N GLY A 316 14.70 28.22 10.48
CA GLY A 316 15.04 29.61 10.84
C GLY A 316 13.98 30.23 11.76
N LYS A 317 13.48 31.42 11.44
CA LYS A 317 12.48 32.16 12.25
C LYS A 317 11.04 32.06 11.74
N GLU A 318 10.80 31.36 10.63
CA GLU A 318 9.48 31.29 9.98
C GLU A 318 9.07 29.83 9.77
N GLU A 319 7.81 29.54 10.06
CA GLU A 319 7.14 28.29 9.71
C GLU A 319 6.58 28.41 8.29
N LYS A 320 6.79 27.36 7.48
CA LYS A 320 6.29 27.31 6.10
C LYS A 320 5.37 26.11 5.93
N ALA A 321 4.14 26.38 5.52
CA ALA A 321 3.18 25.35 5.12
C ALA A 321 3.46 24.89 3.69
N ALA A 322 3.25 23.60 3.43
CA ALA A 322 3.38 22.98 2.12
C ALA A 322 2.37 21.83 2.00
N SER A 323 1.99 21.49 0.77
CA SER A 323 0.95 20.50 0.50
C SER A 323 1.49 19.17 -0.05
N ALA A 324 2.79 19.08 -0.35
CA ALA A 324 3.38 17.92 -0.99
C ALA A 324 3.18 16.62 -0.19
N SER A 325 2.75 15.58 -0.89
CA SER A 325 2.75 14.22 -0.38
C SER A 325 4.16 13.63 -0.44
N MET A 326 4.53 12.79 0.53
CA MET A 326 5.82 12.08 0.53
C MET A 326 5.62 10.62 0.22
N VAL A 327 6.30 10.13 -0.82
CA VAL A 327 6.21 8.73 -1.22
C VAL A 327 7.58 8.07 -1.15
N PHE A 328 7.62 6.89 -0.56
CA PHE A 328 8.84 6.12 -0.36
C PHE A 328 8.73 4.80 -1.11
N VAL A 329 9.50 4.65 -2.18
CA VAL A 329 9.48 3.47 -3.06
C VAL A 329 10.76 2.66 -2.90
N GLY A 330 10.62 1.36 -2.66
CA GLY A 330 11.76 0.49 -2.43
C GLY A 330 11.59 -0.93 -2.92
N ASN A 331 12.70 -1.66 -2.88
CA ASN A 331 12.74 -3.05 -3.28
C ASN A 331 12.90 -3.97 -2.07
N ILE A 332 12.13 -5.06 -2.05
CA ILE A 332 12.37 -6.17 -1.12
C ILE A 332 13.12 -7.26 -1.89
N ASN A 333 14.30 -7.63 -1.39
CA ASN A 333 15.18 -8.60 -2.04
C ASN A 333 15.02 -10.04 -1.53
N GLN A 334 14.29 -10.23 -0.43
CA GLN A 334 13.99 -11.54 0.17
C GLN A 334 12.48 -11.80 0.22
N SER A 335 12.06 -13.03 0.47
CA SER A 335 10.62 -13.30 0.61
C SER A 335 10.05 -12.60 1.84
N VAL A 336 8.80 -12.18 1.75
CA VAL A 336 8.08 -11.49 2.83
C VAL A 336 8.00 -12.39 4.08
N ASP A 337 7.76 -13.69 3.91
CA ASP A 337 7.73 -14.66 5.01
C ASP A 337 9.05 -14.74 5.77
N VAL A 338 10.18 -14.65 5.07
CA VAL A 338 11.51 -14.62 5.70
C VAL A 338 11.70 -13.29 6.43
N LEU A 339 11.39 -12.18 5.76
CA LEU A 339 11.53 -10.84 6.35
C LEU A 339 10.70 -10.67 7.62
N LEU A 340 9.48 -11.20 7.65
CA LEU A 340 8.59 -11.14 8.82
C LEU A 340 9.08 -11.99 10.01
N LYS A 341 9.90 -13.02 9.74
CA LYS A 341 10.52 -13.91 10.74
C LYS A 341 11.86 -13.38 11.25
N THR A 342 12.62 -12.69 10.41
CA THR A 342 13.97 -12.22 10.74
C THR A 342 14.03 -10.76 11.16
N SER A 343 13.09 -9.91 10.71
CA SER A 343 13.06 -8.47 10.93
C SER A 343 11.62 -7.93 10.80
N HIS A 344 11.42 -6.81 10.10
CA HIS A 344 10.14 -6.12 9.87
C HIS A 344 10.03 -5.62 8.43
N LEU A 345 8.82 -5.25 7.98
CA LEU A 345 8.57 -4.86 6.58
C LEU A 345 9.23 -3.53 6.16
N PHE A 346 9.76 -2.75 7.10
CA PHE A 346 10.49 -1.49 6.83
C PHE A 346 12.01 -1.65 6.79
N ASP A 347 12.54 -2.87 6.96
CA ASP A 347 13.97 -3.18 6.91
C ASP A 347 14.72 -2.62 5.68
N PRO A 348 14.10 -2.50 4.47
CA PRO A 348 14.77 -1.87 3.33
C PRO A 348 15.08 -0.37 3.48
N PHE A 349 14.57 0.32 4.49
CA PHE A 349 14.94 1.71 4.76
C PHE A 349 16.38 1.79 5.33
N PRO A 350 17.03 2.97 5.27
CA PRO A 350 18.27 3.20 5.99
C PRO A 350 18.04 2.97 7.49
N GLU A 351 19.02 2.40 8.19
CA GLU A 351 18.89 2.01 9.62
C GLU A 351 18.34 3.14 10.52
N ALA A 352 18.79 4.39 10.26
CA ALA A 352 18.33 5.58 10.98
C ALA A 352 16.83 5.91 10.81
N MET A 353 16.18 5.35 9.79
CA MET A 353 14.74 5.50 9.52
C MET A 353 13.98 4.20 9.79
N ALA A 354 14.57 3.04 9.45
CA ALA A 354 13.96 1.72 9.59
C ALA A 354 13.58 1.39 11.04
N TYR A 355 14.32 1.93 12.02
CA TYR A 355 14.08 1.73 13.44
C TYR A 355 13.57 3.00 14.17
N ASP A 356 13.34 4.11 13.46
CA ASP A 356 12.74 5.32 14.05
C ASP A 356 11.21 5.19 14.05
N THR A 357 10.66 4.71 15.16
CA THR A 357 9.21 4.53 15.33
C THR A 357 8.43 5.82 15.14
N ALA A 358 8.98 6.98 15.49
CA ALA A 358 8.32 8.27 15.31
C ALA A 358 8.24 8.65 13.82
N PHE A 359 9.25 8.32 13.02
CA PHE A 359 9.20 8.48 11.57
C PHE A 359 8.18 7.54 10.94
N LEU A 360 8.25 6.25 11.24
CA LEU A 360 7.38 5.24 10.65
C LEU A 360 5.90 5.42 11.03
N ASP A 361 5.61 5.90 12.24
CA ASP A 361 4.24 6.18 12.70
C ASP A 361 3.56 7.32 11.93
N ARG A 362 4.32 8.13 11.16
CA ARG A 362 3.78 9.16 10.27
C ARG A 362 3.45 8.65 8.87
N MET A 363 3.73 7.38 8.56
CA MET A 363 3.29 6.76 7.30
C MET A 363 1.79 6.50 7.34
N HIS A 364 1.02 7.12 6.45
CA HIS A 364 -0.42 6.89 6.42
C HIS A 364 -0.77 5.53 5.83
N CYS A 365 -0.02 5.10 4.81
CA CYS A 365 -0.31 3.90 4.03
C CYS A 365 0.96 3.09 3.75
N TYR A 366 0.87 1.77 3.92
CA TYR A 366 1.85 0.82 3.42
C TYR A 366 1.20 -0.02 2.31
N VAL A 367 1.60 0.21 1.07
CA VAL A 367 1.17 -0.60 -0.09
C VAL A 367 2.06 -1.85 -0.18
N PRO A 368 1.51 -3.07 -0.04
CA PRO A 368 2.23 -4.32 -0.19
C PRO A 368 2.60 -4.57 -1.66
N GLY A 369 3.70 -4.00 -2.12
CA GLY A 369 4.12 -4.07 -3.52
C GLY A 369 4.46 -5.47 -4.03
N TRP A 370 4.52 -6.48 -3.14
CA TRP A 370 4.65 -7.90 -3.49
C TRP A 370 3.34 -8.56 -3.91
N GLU A 371 2.19 -7.97 -3.59
CA GLU A 371 0.89 -8.42 -4.11
C GLU A 371 0.66 -7.96 -5.56
N ILE A 372 1.39 -6.93 -6.01
CA ILE A 372 1.29 -6.42 -7.38
C ILE A 372 2.18 -7.28 -8.30
N PRO A 373 1.64 -7.81 -9.41
CA PRO A 373 2.38 -8.68 -10.30
C PRO A 373 3.46 -7.91 -11.04
N LYS A 374 4.52 -8.62 -11.44
CA LYS A 374 5.53 -8.06 -12.32
C LYS A 374 4.92 -7.83 -13.70
N TYR A 375 5.06 -6.61 -14.21
CA TYR A 375 4.44 -6.24 -15.47
C TYR A 375 5.06 -6.97 -16.65
N ARG A 376 4.19 -7.35 -17.58
CA ARG A 376 4.52 -7.89 -18.90
C ARG A 376 3.91 -6.96 -19.96
N PRO A 377 4.30 -7.05 -21.24
CA PRO A 377 3.76 -6.17 -22.28
C PRO A 377 2.22 -6.11 -22.33
N ASP A 378 1.53 -7.22 -22.03
CA ASP A 378 0.07 -7.30 -22.03
C ASP A 378 -0.61 -6.65 -20.81
N PHE A 379 0.16 -6.17 -19.83
CA PHE A 379 -0.34 -5.39 -18.68
C PHE A 379 -0.52 -3.91 -19.00
N PHE A 380 -0.07 -3.45 -20.17
CA PHE A 380 -0.22 -2.06 -20.58
C PHE A 380 -1.41 -1.94 -21.52
N THR A 381 -2.31 -0.99 -21.29
CA THR A 381 -3.54 -0.87 -22.09
C THR A 381 -3.29 -0.25 -23.46
N ASP A 382 -4.00 -0.74 -24.47
CA ASP A 382 -4.01 -0.19 -25.83
C ASP A 382 -5.26 0.66 -26.10
N GLU A 383 -6.14 0.76 -25.09
CA GLU A 383 -7.45 1.39 -25.19
C GLU A 383 -7.40 2.90 -24.87
N TYR A 384 -8.56 3.54 -24.93
CA TYR A 384 -8.70 4.93 -24.49
C TYR A 384 -8.51 5.07 -22.97
N GLY A 385 -7.77 6.09 -22.58
CA GLY A 385 -7.72 6.60 -21.21
C GLY A 385 -7.61 8.12 -21.22
N PHE A 386 -7.74 8.76 -20.05
CA PHE A 386 -7.54 10.20 -19.95
C PHE A 386 -6.14 10.61 -20.41
N ILE A 387 -6.06 11.77 -21.03
CA ILE A 387 -4.79 12.46 -21.22
C ILE A 387 -4.18 12.69 -19.83
N THR A 388 -2.92 12.35 -19.68
CA THR A 388 -2.21 12.36 -18.40
C THR A 388 -2.24 13.73 -17.74
N ASP A 389 -2.04 14.80 -18.52
CA ASP A 389 -2.13 16.18 -18.05
C ASP A 389 -3.54 16.49 -17.51
N TYR A 390 -4.61 16.13 -18.24
CA TYR A 390 -6.00 16.31 -17.81
C TYR A 390 -6.28 15.61 -16.47
N LEU A 391 -5.91 14.33 -16.34
CA LEU A 391 -6.09 13.58 -15.10
C LEU A 391 -5.30 14.22 -13.94
N SER A 392 -4.08 14.66 -14.19
CA SER A 392 -3.24 15.29 -13.17
C SER A 392 -3.83 16.61 -12.65
N GLU A 393 -4.42 17.41 -13.54
CA GLU A 393 -5.11 18.66 -13.21
C GLU A 393 -6.40 18.42 -12.42
N VAL A 394 -7.20 17.44 -12.83
CA VAL A 394 -8.38 17.02 -12.07
C VAL A 394 -7.98 16.62 -10.65
N MET A 395 -6.95 15.78 -10.50
CA MET A 395 -6.49 15.35 -9.17
C MET A 395 -6.00 16.54 -8.34
N ARG A 396 -5.27 17.48 -8.94
CA ARG A 396 -4.79 18.70 -8.28
C ARG A 396 -5.94 19.59 -7.79
N GLU A 397 -6.98 19.78 -8.60
CA GLU A 397 -8.17 20.53 -8.17
C GLU A 397 -8.93 19.81 -7.05
N LEU A 398 -9.08 18.49 -7.14
CA LEU A 398 -9.69 17.67 -6.08
C LEU A 398 -8.92 17.71 -4.74
N ARG A 399 -7.63 18.07 -4.73
CA ARG A 399 -6.89 18.30 -3.48
C ARG A 399 -7.47 19.43 -2.63
N LYS A 400 -8.23 20.35 -3.23
CA LYS A 400 -8.88 21.47 -2.52
C LYS A 400 -10.16 21.05 -1.80
N GLU A 401 -10.74 19.91 -2.18
CA GLU A 401 -11.94 19.37 -1.55
C GLU A 401 -11.58 18.46 -0.38
N GLN A 402 -12.52 18.26 0.55
CA GLN A 402 -12.30 17.44 1.74
C GLN A 402 -13.38 16.38 1.88
N PHE A 403 -12.96 15.12 1.97
CA PHE A 403 -13.83 13.96 2.14
C PHE A 403 -13.39 13.11 3.36
N SER A 404 -12.68 13.70 4.32
CA SER A 404 -12.09 12.99 5.45
C SER A 404 -13.10 12.48 6.49
N ASP A 405 -14.31 13.06 6.50
CA ASP A 405 -15.38 12.84 7.47
C ASP A 405 -16.58 12.08 6.90
N VAL A 406 -16.56 11.71 5.61
CA VAL A 406 -17.68 11.00 4.95
C VAL A 406 -18.03 9.67 5.63
N SER A 407 -17.04 9.01 6.22
CA SER A 407 -17.24 7.77 6.97
C SER A 407 -18.03 7.95 8.25
N ASP A 408 -17.95 9.12 8.89
CA ASP A 408 -18.55 9.36 10.22
C ASP A 408 -20.08 9.27 10.17
N LYS A 409 -20.67 9.49 8.99
CA LYS A 409 -22.11 9.29 8.75
C LYS A 409 -22.54 7.85 8.98
N PHE A 410 -21.68 6.88 8.66
CA PHE A 410 -22.03 5.47 8.62
C PHE A 410 -21.33 4.63 9.70
N PHE A 411 -20.11 5.01 10.09
CA PHE A 411 -19.24 4.20 10.93
C PHE A 411 -18.54 5.04 12.01
N LYS A 412 -18.10 4.36 13.07
CA LYS A 412 -17.16 4.87 14.07
C LYS A 412 -15.90 4.02 14.09
N PHE A 413 -14.75 4.63 14.33
CA PHE A 413 -13.50 3.88 14.52
C PHE A 413 -13.52 3.11 15.85
N GLY A 414 -12.92 1.92 15.86
CA GLY A 414 -12.70 1.14 17.07
C GLY A 414 -11.73 1.79 18.05
N SER A 415 -11.73 1.32 19.30
CA SER A 415 -10.98 1.91 20.42
C SER A 415 -9.46 1.82 20.27
N ASN A 416 -8.94 0.88 19.48
CA ASN A 416 -7.50 0.64 19.33
C ASN A 416 -6.83 1.59 18.32
N LEU A 417 -7.59 2.47 17.66
CA LEU A 417 -7.02 3.50 16.79
C LEU A 417 -6.65 4.75 17.60
N ASN A 418 -5.37 5.11 17.60
CA ASN A 418 -4.95 6.40 18.15
C ASN A 418 -5.25 7.56 17.18
N GLN A 419 -5.01 8.81 17.61
CA GLN A 419 -5.30 9.98 16.77
C GLN A 419 -4.55 9.98 15.43
N ARG A 420 -3.31 9.50 15.39
CA ARG A 420 -2.52 9.40 14.14
C ARG A 420 -3.08 8.32 13.22
N ASP A 421 -3.52 7.20 13.79
CA ASP A 421 -4.19 6.13 13.07
C ASP A 421 -5.48 6.64 12.41
N VAL A 422 -6.31 7.37 13.17
CA VAL A 422 -7.53 7.99 12.65
C VAL A 422 -7.21 8.98 11.53
N ILE A 423 -6.21 9.84 11.69
CA ILE A 423 -5.79 10.80 10.64
C ILE A 423 -5.35 10.07 9.37
N ALA A 424 -4.53 9.02 9.50
CA ALA A 424 -4.05 8.23 8.37
C ALA A 424 -5.20 7.57 7.60
N VAL A 425 -6.13 6.94 8.33
CA VAL A 425 -7.28 6.26 7.73
C VAL A 425 -8.24 7.27 7.09
N ARG A 426 -8.51 8.41 7.74
CA ARG A 426 -9.34 9.49 7.16
C ARG A 426 -8.75 10.09 5.89
N LYS A 427 -7.42 10.27 5.83
CA LYS A 427 -6.74 10.72 4.60
C LYS A 427 -6.88 9.69 3.47
N MET A 428 -6.77 8.39 3.77
CA MET A 428 -7.01 7.33 2.77
C MET A 428 -8.47 7.32 2.30
N ILE A 429 -9.44 7.42 3.21
CA ILE A 429 -10.87 7.53 2.88
C ILE A 429 -11.11 8.73 1.97
N SER A 430 -10.56 9.90 2.31
CA SER A 430 -10.65 11.10 1.49
C SER A 430 -10.07 10.87 0.09
N GLY A 431 -8.86 10.32 0.00
CA GLY A 431 -8.19 10.04 -1.27
C GLY A 431 -8.96 9.08 -2.17
N PHE A 432 -9.39 7.94 -1.63
CA PHE A 432 -10.21 6.98 -2.39
C PHE A 432 -11.56 7.55 -2.79
N THR A 433 -12.23 8.31 -1.91
CA THR A 433 -13.51 8.94 -2.22
C THR A 433 -13.37 9.96 -3.34
N LYS A 434 -12.30 10.77 -3.34
CA LYS A 434 -12.01 11.71 -4.43
C LYS A 434 -11.77 11.01 -5.76
N LEU A 435 -11.09 9.86 -5.77
CA LEU A 435 -10.84 9.09 -6.99
C LEU A 435 -12.12 8.41 -7.51
N LEU A 436 -12.85 7.71 -6.63
CA LEU A 436 -13.95 6.84 -7.01
C LEU A 436 -15.29 7.56 -7.07
N TYR A 437 -15.52 8.54 -6.20
CA TYR A 437 -16.77 9.28 -6.04
C TYR A 437 -16.53 10.79 -5.95
N PRO A 438 -15.84 11.41 -6.92
CA PRO A 438 -15.55 12.85 -6.91
C PRO A 438 -16.82 13.72 -6.87
N ASN A 439 -17.96 13.16 -7.27
CA ASN A 439 -19.27 13.81 -7.24
C ASN A 439 -20.00 13.70 -5.88
N GLY A 440 -19.39 13.07 -4.87
CA GLY A 440 -19.99 12.87 -3.55
C GLY A 440 -21.16 11.89 -3.50
N LYS A 441 -21.41 11.13 -4.57
CA LYS A 441 -22.48 10.13 -4.63
C LYS A 441 -21.92 8.73 -4.35
N PHE A 442 -22.11 8.24 -3.13
CA PHE A 442 -21.68 6.92 -2.66
C PHE A 442 -22.72 6.32 -1.70
N THR A 443 -22.73 4.99 -1.63
CA THR A 443 -23.54 4.22 -0.68
C THR A 443 -22.78 3.93 0.61
N LYS A 444 -23.46 3.33 1.60
CA LYS A 444 -22.83 2.89 2.85
C LYS A 444 -21.79 1.80 2.57
N GLU A 445 -22.13 0.88 1.68
CA GLU A 445 -21.30 -0.26 1.26
C GLU A 445 -20.03 0.21 0.55
N ASP A 446 -20.14 1.24 -0.31
CA ASP A 446 -18.98 1.83 -0.98
C ASP A 446 -17.97 2.41 0.02
N ILE A 447 -18.45 3.10 1.05
CA ILE A 447 -17.59 3.65 2.10
C ILE A 447 -17.06 2.54 3.02
N ALA A 448 -17.82 1.47 3.26
CA ALA A 448 -17.36 0.31 4.04
C ALA A 448 -16.17 -0.40 3.37
N GLU A 449 -16.20 -0.53 2.05
CA GLU A 449 -15.09 -1.10 1.26
C GLU A 449 -13.82 -0.23 1.37
N ILE A 450 -13.97 1.09 1.18
CA ILE A 450 -12.88 2.05 1.34
C ILE A 450 -12.33 2.03 2.77
N MET A 451 -13.21 1.99 3.78
CA MET A 451 -12.86 1.92 5.20
C MET A 451 -12.02 0.67 5.51
N THR A 452 -12.50 -0.49 5.06
CA THR A 452 -11.83 -1.78 5.28
C THR A 452 -10.43 -1.78 4.67
N PHE A 453 -10.29 -1.35 3.41
CA PHE A 453 -9.00 -1.26 2.75
C PHE A 453 -8.06 -0.26 3.45
N SER A 454 -8.58 0.91 3.83
CA SER A 454 -7.80 1.96 4.52
C SER A 454 -7.29 1.49 5.88
N LEU A 455 -8.13 0.81 6.67
CA LEU A 455 -7.73 0.21 7.94
C LEU A 455 -6.65 -0.86 7.76
N GLU A 456 -6.78 -1.71 6.74
CA GLU A 456 -5.79 -2.75 6.45
C GLU A 456 -4.40 -2.14 6.17
N MET A 457 -4.35 -1.11 5.30
CA MET A 457 -3.10 -0.44 4.93
C MET A 457 -2.44 0.25 6.12
N ARG A 458 -3.21 0.91 6.99
CA ARG A 458 -2.65 1.54 8.20
C ARG A 458 -2.28 0.51 9.26
N ARG A 459 -3.08 -0.55 9.43
CA ARG A 459 -2.77 -1.65 10.35
C ARG A 459 -1.42 -2.28 10.01
N ARG A 460 -1.11 -2.46 8.72
CA ARG A 460 0.20 -2.98 8.28
C ARG A 460 1.38 -2.15 8.82
N VAL A 461 1.26 -0.82 8.86
CA VAL A 461 2.26 0.07 9.49
C VAL A 461 2.37 -0.21 10.99
N LYS A 462 1.22 -0.27 11.66
CA LYS A 462 1.15 -0.46 13.13
C LYS A 462 1.65 -1.82 13.59
N GLU A 463 1.39 -2.87 12.83
CA GLU A 463 1.94 -4.21 13.08
C GLU A 463 3.48 -4.20 13.04
N GLN A 464 4.09 -3.40 12.16
CA GLN A 464 5.55 -3.25 12.16
C GLN A 464 6.05 -2.41 13.33
N LEU A 465 5.31 -1.35 13.69
CA LEU A 465 5.64 -0.55 14.88
C LEU A 465 5.57 -1.38 16.17
N LYS A 466 4.59 -2.29 16.28
CA LYS A 466 4.52 -3.28 17.36
C LYS A 466 5.76 -4.17 17.41
N LYS A 467 6.25 -4.63 16.25
CA LYS A 467 7.50 -5.43 16.19
C LYS A 467 8.74 -4.64 16.61
N ILE A 468 8.83 -3.36 16.27
CA ILE A 468 10.00 -2.51 16.53
C ILE A 468 9.97 -1.90 17.94
N GLY A 469 8.86 -1.28 18.33
CA GLY A 469 8.68 -0.55 19.60
C GLY A 469 8.01 -1.35 20.71
N GLY A 470 7.60 -2.60 20.46
CA GLY A 470 7.02 -3.49 21.46
C GLY A 470 5.71 -2.96 22.06
N MET A 471 5.66 -2.89 23.40
CA MET A 471 4.45 -2.57 24.16
C MET A 471 3.93 -1.14 23.93
N GLU A 472 4.71 -0.23 23.37
CA GLU A 472 4.23 1.12 23.01
C GLU A 472 3.15 1.08 21.91
N PHE A 473 3.17 0.05 21.06
CA PHE A 473 2.31 -0.06 19.88
C PHE A 473 1.43 -1.33 19.90
N TYR A 474 1.04 -1.80 21.08
CA TYR A 474 0.26 -3.04 21.23
C TYR A 474 -1.16 -2.98 20.64
N ASP A 475 -1.74 -1.78 20.55
CA ASP A 475 -3.05 -1.51 19.96
C ASP A 475 -3.04 -1.63 18.42
N VAL A 476 -3.09 -2.87 17.93
CA VAL A 476 -3.08 -3.20 16.49
C VAL A 476 -4.38 -3.81 15.97
N ASN A 477 -5.33 -4.11 16.87
CA ASN A 477 -6.62 -4.72 16.52
C ASN A 477 -7.59 -3.66 15.98
N PHE A 478 -7.33 -3.24 14.74
CA PHE A 478 -8.12 -2.21 14.08
C PHE A 478 -9.51 -2.73 13.74
N SER A 479 -10.52 -1.91 14.04
CA SER A 479 -11.92 -2.19 13.77
C SER A 479 -12.69 -0.91 13.46
N TYR A 480 -13.91 -1.09 12.96
CA TYR A 480 -14.90 -0.04 12.84
C TYR A 480 -16.29 -0.57 13.24
N VAL A 481 -17.11 0.29 13.81
CA VAL A 481 -18.45 -0.01 14.30
C VAL A 481 -19.48 0.62 13.37
N ASP A 482 -20.46 -0.16 12.94
CA ASP A 482 -21.60 0.32 12.18
C ASP A 482 -22.53 1.17 13.06
N ASN A 483 -22.87 2.39 12.64
CA ASN A 483 -23.72 3.29 13.43
C ASN A 483 -25.18 2.82 13.52
N GLU A 484 -25.66 2.00 12.59
CA GLU A 484 -27.03 1.51 12.55
C GLU A 484 -27.17 0.16 13.27
N THR A 485 -26.25 -0.78 13.03
CA THR A 485 -26.33 -2.13 13.61
C THR A 485 -25.54 -2.29 14.91
N PHE A 486 -24.62 -1.36 15.21
CA PHE A 486 -23.65 -1.45 16.30
C PHE A 486 -22.70 -2.66 16.20
N GLU A 487 -22.62 -3.30 15.03
CA GLU A 487 -21.70 -4.39 14.78
C GLU A 487 -20.26 -3.86 14.60
N GLU A 488 -19.33 -4.49 15.32
CA GLU A 488 -17.90 -4.16 15.24
C GLU A 488 -17.19 -5.11 14.27
N ASN A 489 -16.60 -4.53 13.22
CA ASN A 489 -15.92 -5.22 12.16
C ASN A 489 -14.40 -5.08 12.32
N TYR A 490 -13.71 -6.18 12.62
CA TYR A 490 -12.25 -6.21 12.75
C TYR A 490 -11.55 -6.44 11.40
N VAL A 491 -10.48 -5.70 11.14
CA VAL A 491 -9.73 -5.75 9.87
C VAL A 491 -8.36 -6.36 10.10
N SER A 492 -8.07 -7.51 9.50
CA SER A 492 -6.78 -8.21 9.58
C SER A 492 -5.83 -7.88 8.41
N VAL A 493 -4.54 -8.20 8.56
CA VAL A 493 -3.54 -8.14 7.48
C VAL A 493 -3.06 -9.55 7.10
N MET A 494 -2.76 -9.81 5.83
CA MET A 494 -2.37 -11.15 5.35
C MET A 494 -1.01 -11.62 5.89
N GLU A 495 -0.11 -10.69 6.18
CA GLU A 495 1.26 -10.89 6.66
C GLU A 495 1.34 -11.42 8.09
N GLN A 496 0.23 -11.46 8.81
CA GLN A 496 0.14 -12.05 10.15
C GLN A 496 0.18 -13.59 10.12
N GLY A 497 0.31 -14.23 8.96
CA GLY A 497 0.52 -15.68 8.89
C GLY A 497 -0.68 -16.45 9.44
N GLY A 498 -1.72 -16.55 8.61
CA GLY A 498 -2.84 -17.46 8.80
C GLY A 498 -4.06 -16.82 9.44
N GLY A 499 -5.23 -17.10 8.86
CA GLY A 499 -6.45 -17.05 9.66
C GLY A 499 -6.22 -17.85 10.95
N LYS A 500 -6.70 -17.30 12.08
CA LYS A 500 -6.66 -17.89 13.43
C LYS A 500 -6.15 -19.34 13.45
N LEU A 501 -4.91 -19.56 13.92
CA LEU A 501 -4.29 -20.90 13.95
C LEU A 501 -5.17 -21.91 14.70
N ILE A 502 -5.97 -21.43 15.65
CA ILE A 502 -7.02 -22.18 16.32
C ILE A 502 -8.35 -21.88 15.60
N PRO A 503 -8.90 -22.84 14.84
CA PRO A 503 -10.11 -22.61 14.03
C PRO A 503 -11.36 -22.41 14.89
N GLU A 504 -12.34 -21.70 14.32
CA GLU A 504 -13.70 -21.64 14.86
C GLU A 504 -14.53 -22.85 14.39
N GLY A 505 -15.29 -23.48 15.29
CA GLY A 505 -16.08 -24.69 15.04
C GLY A 505 -15.52 -25.94 15.72
N MET A 506 -16.27 -27.05 15.63
CA MET A 506 -15.80 -28.34 16.13
C MET A 506 -14.65 -28.87 15.28
N THR A 507 -13.56 -29.25 15.92
CA THR A 507 -12.42 -29.91 15.28
C THR A 507 -12.68 -31.41 15.13
N ASN A 508 -11.87 -32.11 14.33
CA ASN A 508 -11.94 -33.57 14.28
C ASN A 508 -11.49 -34.19 15.62
N PRO A 509 -12.06 -35.33 16.05
CA PRO A 509 -11.55 -36.07 17.20
C PRO A 509 -10.05 -36.34 17.08
N GLY A 510 -9.31 -36.07 18.15
CA GLY A 510 -7.85 -36.18 18.19
C GLY A 510 -7.08 -34.91 17.86
N HIS A 511 -7.76 -33.82 17.49
CA HIS A 511 -7.15 -32.52 17.25
C HIS A 511 -7.16 -31.65 18.52
N VAL A 512 -5.98 -31.26 18.98
CA VAL A 512 -5.80 -30.43 20.19
C VAL A 512 -4.78 -29.34 19.91
N TYR A 513 -5.04 -28.15 20.45
CA TYR A 513 -4.13 -27.01 20.42
C TYR A 513 -3.63 -26.73 21.83
N THR A 514 -2.32 -26.56 21.98
CA THR A 514 -1.68 -26.14 23.23
C THR A 514 -0.78 -24.94 22.95
N ILE A 515 -0.67 -24.05 23.93
CA ILE A 515 0.17 -22.86 23.85
C ILE A 515 1.13 -22.91 25.03
N SER A 516 2.41 -22.83 24.72
CA SER A 516 3.46 -22.91 25.74
C SER A 516 4.77 -22.34 25.23
N ARG A 517 5.72 -22.19 26.15
CA ARG A 517 7.07 -21.73 25.81
C ARG A 517 7.82 -22.81 25.03
N GLY A 518 8.35 -22.44 23.87
CA GLY A 518 9.25 -23.26 23.07
C GLY A 518 10.71 -23.15 23.52
N LYS A 519 11.59 -23.89 22.85
CA LYS A 519 13.04 -23.89 23.14
C LYS A 519 13.73 -22.54 22.95
N THR A 520 13.20 -21.70 22.07
CA THR A 520 13.69 -20.33 21.85
C THR A 520 13.36 -19.39 23.01
N GLY A 521 12.56 -19.84 23.98
CA GLY A 521 12.08 -19.01 25.06
C GLY A 521 10.89 -18.13 24.68
N MET A 522 10.38 -18.23 23.45
CA MET A 522 9.15 -17.56 23.00
C MET A 522 7.95 -18.49 23.17
N THR A 523 6.76 -17.92 23.38
CA THR A 523 5.49 -18.68 23.47
C THR A 523 4.95 -18.95 22.07
N GLY A 524 4.65 -20.22 21.78
CA GLY A 524 4.15 -20.67 20.48
C GLY A 524 2.91 -21.55 20.59
N VAL A 525 2.23 -21.74 19.45
CA VAL A 525 1.07 -22.60 19.28
C VAL A 525 1.50 -23.94 18.70
N TYR A 526 1.10 -25.01 19.38
CA TYR A 526 1.40 -26.38 18.98
C TYR A 526 0.11 -27.14 18.71
N ARG A 527 0.06 -27.82 17.57
CA ARG A 527 -1.07 -28.64 17.14
C ARG A 527 -0.73 -30.11 17.26
N LEU A 528 -1.62 -30.86 17.89
CA LEU A 528 -1.56 -32.30 18.00
C LEU A 528 -2.68 -32.91 17.18
N GLU A 529 -2.35 -33.88 16.33
CA GLU A 529 -3.30 -34.64 15.53
C GLU A 529 -3.12 -36.12 15.86
N THR A 530 -4.16 -36.76 16.39
CA THR A 530 -4.10 -38.16 16.81
C THR A 530 -4.99 -39.04 15.95
N GLN A 531 -4.44 -40.16 15.48
CA GLN A 531 -5.19 -41.24 14.85
C GLN A 531 -5.07 -42.53 15.68
N VAL A 532 -6.14 -43.32 15.67
CA VAL A 532 -6.22 -44.59 16.40
C VAL A 532 -6.54 -45.71 15.42
N LEU A 533 -5.71 -46.74 15.41
CA LEU A 533 -5.85 -47.91 14.55
C LEU A 533 -5.97 -49.19 15.39
N PRO A 534 -6.68 -50.23 14.93
CA PRO A 534 -6.58 -51.55 15.55
C PRO A 534 -5.13 -52.06 15.49
N GLY A 535 -4.59 -52.56 16.62
CA GLY A 535 -3.18 -52.92 16.69
C GLY A 535 -2.79 -53.62 17.99
N THR A 536 -1.50 -53.57 18.34
CA THR A 536 -0.92 -54.29 19.49
C THR A 536 -0.49 -53.39 20.65
N GLY A 537 -0.95 -52.13 20.66
CA GLY A 537 -0.64 -51.18 21.74
C GLY A 537 0.59 -50.31 21.45
N LYS A 538 0.97 -50.13 20.18
CA LYS A 538 2.06 -49.26 19.78
C LYS A 538 1.66 -47.79 19.94
N PHE A 539 2.63 -46.97 20.30
CA PHE A 539 2.46 -45.52 20.34
C PHE A 539 3.57 -44.84 19.54
N GLU A 540 3.19 -44.29 18.40
CA GLU A 540 4.08 -43.62 17.46
C GLU A 540 3.92 -42.09 17.58
N ARG A 541 5.05 -41.38 17.54
CA ARG A 541 5.08 -39.92 17.58
C ARG A 541 5.83 -39.39 16.38
N THR A 542 5.20 -38.52 15.60
CA THR A 542 5.81 -37.86 14.44
C THR A 542 5.89 -36.35 14.66
N GLY A 543 6.79 -35.66 13.97
CA GLY A 543 6.93 -34.20 14.06
C GLY A 543 7.77 -33.66 15.24
N LEU A 544 8.21 -34.52 16.17
CA LEU A 544 9.07 -34.14 17.30
C LEU A 544 10.57 -34.04 16.97
N GLY A 545 11.01 -34.49 15.79
CA GLY A 545 12.42 -34.46 15.38
C GLY A 545 13.38 -35.20 16.34
N SER A 546 14.53 -34.60 16.64
CA SER A 546 15.54 -35.10 17.59
C SER A 546 15.32 -34.62 19.03
N ASP A 547 14.18 -33.99 19.33
CA ASP A 547 13.92 -33.38 20.63
C ASP A 547 13.70 -34.41 21.74
N ARG A 548 14.64 -34.49 22.70
CA ARG A 548 14.59 -35.49 23.77
C ARG A 548 13.48 -35.20 24.78
N ASP A 549 13.35 -33.94 25.21
CA ASP A 549 12.44 -33.57 26.30
C ASP A 549 10.98 -33.63 25.84
N ALA A 550 10.71 -33.22 24.59
CA ALA A 550 9.39 -33.39 23.98
C ALA A 550 9.01 -34.87 23.81
N LYS A 551 9.97 -35.73 23.45
CA LYS A 551 9.75 -37.20 23.42
C LYS A 551 9.47 -37.76 24.81
N GLU A 552 10.13 -37.25 25.85
CA GLU A 552 9.91 -37.69 27.23
C GLU A 552 8.53 -37.28 27.76
N ALA A 553 8.10 -36.04 27.51
CA ALA A 553 6.76 -35.56 27.86
C ALA A 553 5.65 -36.40 27.21
N THR A 554 5.79 -36.70 25.91
CA THR A 554 4.80 -37.51 25.18
C THR A 554 4.81 -38.97 25.64
N ASN A 555 5.98 -39.55 25.95
CA ASN A 555 6.07 -40.86 26.61
C ASN A 555 5.33 -40.88 27.96
N THR A 556 5.50 -39.82 28.75
CA THR A 556 4.88 -39.68 30.06
C THR A 556 3.36 -39.66 29.94
N ALA A 557 2.81 -38.99 28.92
CA ALA A 557 1.37 -38.96 28.66
C ALA A 557 0.79 -40.35 28.42
N PHE A 558 1.48 -41.17 27.62
CA PHE A 558 1.02 -42.53 27.32
C PHE A 558 1.21 -43.50 28.48
N ASN A 559 2.28 -43.33 29.27
CA ASN A 559 2.47 -44.09 30.50
C ASN A 559 1.39 -43.76 31.54
N TYR A 560 1.04 -42.47 31.68
CA TYR A 560 -0.08 -42.03 32.50
C TYR A 560 -1.39 -42.69 32.02
N LEU A 561 -1.66 -42.68 30.71
CA LEU A 561 -2.84 -43.34 30.14
C LEU A 561 -2.86 -44.85 30.40
N LYS A 562 -1.72 -45.54 30.38
CA LYS A 562 -1.65 -46.97 30.73
C LYS A 562 -2.02 -47.23 32.19
N ALA A 563 -1.54 -46.38 33.10
CA ALA A 563 -1.79 -46.53 34.53
C ALA A 563 -3.23 -46.12 34.92
N TYR A 564 -3.74 -45.04 34.35
CA TYR A 564 -4.97 -44.38 34.80
C TYR A 564 -6.09 -44.32 33.75
N GLY A 565 -5.89 -44.84 32.53
CA GLY A 565 -6.85 -44.73 31.43
C GLY A 565 -8.24 -45.31 31.72
N LYS A 566 -8.31 -46.38 32.53
CA LYS A 566 -9.60 -46.96 32.98
C LYS A 566 -10.41 -46.01 33.87
N SER A 567 -9.77 -45.07 34.57
CA SER A 567 -10.46 -44.04 35.35
C SER A 567 -11.06 -42.94 34.47
N ILE A 568 -10.57 -42.79 33.23
CA ILE A 568 -11.12 -41.86 32.24
C ILE A 568 -12.27 -42.55 31.48
N SER A 569 -12.01 -43.73 30.92
CA SER A 569 -13.06 -44.55 30.29
C SER A 569 -12.62 -46.01 30.13
N ASN A 570 -13.54 -46.94 30.39
CA ASN A 570 -13.33 -48.37 30.16
C ASN A 570 -13.20 -48.73 28.66
N SER A 571 -13.61 -47.84 27.75
CA SER A 571 -13.51 -48.07 26.29
C SER A 571 -12.13 -47.76 25.71
N ILE A 572 -11.25 -47.10 26.47
CA ILE A 572 -9.89 -46.80 26.02
C ILE A 572 -9.02 -48.04 26.26
N SER A 573 -8.46 -48.56 25.18
CA SER A 573 -7.53 -49.70 25.21
C SER A 573 -6.14 -49.24 24.78
N THR A 574 -5.13 -49.55 25.59
CA THR A 574 -3.71 -49.28 25.28
C THR A 574 -2.95 -50.54 24.82
N THR A 575 -3.63 -51.68 24.73
CA THR A 575 -3.04 -52.98 24.35
C THR A 575 -3.57 -53.52 23.02
N SER A 576 -4.77 -53.10 22.60
CA SER A 576 -5.42 -53.58 21.37
C SER A 576 -5.57 -52.50 20.28
N LYS A 577 -5.05 -51.30 20.54
CA LYS A 577 -5.13 -50.14 19.64
C LYS A 577 -3.76 -49.47 19.59
N ASP A 578 -3.37 -49.09 18.39
CA ASP A 578 -2.17 -48.31 18.12
C ASP A 578 -2.55 -46.84 18.01
N TYR A 579 -1.72 -45.97 18.62
CA TYR A 579 -1.93 -44.53 18.65
C TYR A 579 -0.80 -43.86 17.88
N ILE A 580 -1.16 -43.02 16.90
CA ILE A 580 -0.21 -42.24 16.11
C ILE A 580 -0.53 -40.78 16.37
N VAL A 581 0.42 -40.05 16.96
CA VAL A 581 0.26 -38.61 17.24
C VAL A 581 1.29 -37.83 16.45
N ASN A 582 0.80 -36.88 15.65
CA ASN A 582 1.62 -35.93 14.93
C ASN A 582 1.66 -34.60 15.68
N TYR A 583 2.85 -34.09 15.95
CA TYR A 583 3.09 -32.84 16.66
C TYR A 583 3.60 -31.79 15.69
N GLN A 584 2.96 -30.63 15.64
CA GLN A 584 3.34 -29.55 14.75
C GLN A 584 3.52 -28.26 15.53
N ASP A 585 4.65 -27.62 15.31
CA ASP A 585 4.89 -26.23 15.71
C ASP A 585 4.32 -25.32 14.63
N LEU A 586 3.26 -24.59 14.93
CA LEU A 586 2.61 -23.73 13.94
C LEU A 586 3.38 -22.41 13.75
N ASN A 587 4.23 -22.02 14.69
CA ASN A 587 5.00 -20.78 14.63
C ASN A 587 6.47 -20.99 14.22
N GLY A 588 6.98 -22.23 14.26
CA GLY A 588 8.36 -22.57 13.91
C GLY A 588 9.40 -22.14 14.95
N LEU A 589 9.01 -22.07 16.22
CA LEU A 589 9.80 -21.65 17.39
C LEU A 589 10.58 -22.79 18.07
N GLY A 590 10.43 -24.03 17.59
CA GLY A 590 10.93 -25.26 18.20
C GLY A 590 9.91 -25.88 19.17
N MET A 591 9.96 -27.21 19.30
CA MET A 591 9.07 -27.98 20.17
C MET A 591 9.16 -27.57 21.65
N THR A 592 8.02 -27.67 22.34
CA THR A 592 7.90 -27.48 23.78
C THR A 592 8.07 -28.81 24.53
N ASN A 593 8.50 -28.73 25.80
CA ASN A 593 8.49 -29.87 26.72
C ASN A 593 7.17 -30.01 27.49
N LYS A 594 6.23 -29.05 27.35
CA LYS A 594 4.92 -29.06 28.01
C LYS A 594 3.85 -29.79 27.18
N LEU A 595 4.11 -31.05 26.83
CA LEU A 595 3.26 -31.83 25.92
C LEU A 595 2.49 -32.96 26.62
N THR A 596 2.66 -33.18 27.93
CA THR A 596 2.11 -34.36 28.60
C THR A 596 0.59 -34.34 28.63
N LEU A 597 -0.01 -33.27 29.18
CA LEU A 597 -1.46 -33.12 29.26
C LEU A 597 -2.14 -32.96 27.88
N PRO A 598 -1.66 -32.10 26.95
CA PRO A 598 -2.23 -32.00 25.61
C PRO A 598 -2.24 -33.34 24.87
N SER A 599 -1.17 -34.15 25.00
CA SER A 599 -1.10 -35.48 24.39
C SER A 599 -2.10 -36.44 24.99
N LEU A 600 -2.29 -36.41 26.32
CA LEU A 600 -3.29 -37.23 26.99
C LEU A 600 -4.70 -36.91 26.48
N ILE A 601 -5.04 -35.63 26.37
CA ILE A 601 -6.34 -35.17 25.85
C ILE A 601 -6.51 -35.57 24.39
N ALA A 602 -5.48 -35.39 23.55
CA ALA A 602 -5.54 -35.74 22.13
C ALA A 602 -5.77 -37.25 21.92
N ILE A 603 -5.08 -38.09 22.70
CA ILE A 603 -5.26 -39.54 22.68
C ILE A 603 -6.67 -39.93 23.15
N CYS A 604 -7.17 -39.36 24.24
CA CYS A 604 -8.51 -39.66 24.74
C CYS A 604 -9.59 -39.19 23.76
N SER A 605 -9.42 -38.00 23.17
CA SER A 605 -10.31 -37.43 22.13
C SER A 605 -10.46 -38.39 20.95
N ALA A 606 -9.34 -38.90 20.41
CA ALA A 606 -9.36 -39.83 19.31
C ALA A 606 -9.90 -41.23 19.71
N ALA A 607 -9.49 -41.75 20.88
CA ALA A 607 -9.91 -43.06 21.38
C ALA A 607 -11.43 -43.15 21.63
N LEU A 608 -12.03 -42.04 22.08
CA LEU A 608 -13.45 -41.91 22.36
C LEU A 608 -14.25 -41.37 21.16
N SER A 609 -13.57 -41.00 20.07
CA SER A 609 -14.19 -40.34 18.90
C SER A 609 -15.01 -39.11 19.28
N LYS A 610 -14.51 -38.33 20.25
CA LYS A 610 -15.12 -37.08 20.72
C LYS A 610 -14.19 -35.91 20.44
N SER A 611 -14.70 -34.87 19.79
CA SER A 611 -13.96 -33.64 19.54
C SER A 611 -13.74 -32.83 20.81
N THR A 612 -12.68 -32.02 20.83
CA THR A 612 -12.50 -31.00 21.85
C THR A 612 -13.49 -29.84 21.65
N LEU A 613 -13.72 -29.04 22.69
CA LEU A 613 -14.56 -27.85 22.58
C LEU A 613 -14.02 -26.90 21.50
N SER A 614 -14.94 -26.29 20.74
CA SER A 614 -14.60 -25.30 19.71
C SER A 614 -13.70 -24.19 20.25
N SER A 615 -12.68 -23.85 19.46
CA SER A 615 -11.75 -22.74 19.73
C SER A 615 -11.07 -22.84 21.11
N MET A 616 -10.74 -24.05 21.55
CA MET A 616 -10.09 -24.32 22.83
C MET A 616 -8.56 -24.37 22.70
N ALA A 617 -7.88 -23.66 23.61
CA ALA A 617 -6.47 -23.88 23.92
C ALA A 617 -6.33 -24.62 25.25
N VAL A 618 -5.50 -25.66 25.28
CA VAL A 618 -5.14 -26.42 26.49
C VAL A 618 -3.87 -25.83 27.08
N LEU A 619 -3.92 -25.35 28.31
CA LEU A 619 -2.76 -24.85 29.04
C LEU A 619 -2.45 -25.71 30.26
N GLY A 620 -1.20 -25.65 30.70
CA GLY A 620 -0.69 -26.42 31.84
C GLY A 620 -0.15 -27.78 31.43
N ASP A 621 0.49 -28.45 32.38
CA ASP A 621 1.02 -29.79 32.15
C ASP A 621 0.85 -30.70 33.37
N ILE A 622 1.21 -31.97 33.27
CA ILE A 622 1.10 -32.94 34.36
C ILE A 622 2.36 -33.82 34.48
N SER A 623 2.64 -34.28 35.70
CA SER A 623 3.64 -35.32 35.94
C SER A 623 3.09 -36.74 35.70
N ILE A 624 3.96 -37.75 35.72
CA ILE A 624 3.56 -39.16 35.61
C ILE A 624 2.64 -39.63 36.76
N SER A 625 2.71 -38.99 37.94
CA SER A 625 1.83 -39.26 39.08
C SER A 625 0.51 -38.50 39.02
N GLY A 626 0.32 -37.64 38.00
CA GLY A 626 -0.86 -36.79 37.85
C GLY A 626 -0.81 -35.48 38.63
N THR A 627 0.36 -35.08 39.12
CA THR A 627 0.54 -33.75 39.74
C THR A 627 0.44 -32.67 38.67
N ILE A 628 -0.34 -31.63 38.92
CA ILE A 628 -0.53 -30.51 37.99
C ILE A 628 0.69 -29.59 38.03
N ILE A 629 1.13 -29.18 36.84
CA ILE A 629 2.21 -28.22 36.62
C ILE A 629 1.57 -26.94 36.06
N ASP A 630 1.87 -25.82 36.70
CA ASP A 630 1.34 -24.50 36.34
C ASP A 630 1.85 -23.96 35.00
N VAL A 631 1.15 -22.93 34.53
CA VAL A 631 1.44 -22.22 33.28
C VAL A 631 2.47 -21.12 33.55
N ASP A 632 3.54 -21.12 32.76
CA ASP A 632 4.55 -20.07 32.78
C ASP A 632 4.00 -18.77 32.15
N GLU A 633 4.23 -17.62 32.78
CA GLU A 633 3.85 -16.29 32.28
C GLU A 633 2.39 -16.22 31.75
N LEU A 634 1.43 -16.47 32.64
CA LEU A 634 0.00 -16.60 32.29
C LEU A 634 -0.54 -15.48 31.41
N ALA A 635 -0.20 -14.21 31.70
CA ALA A 635 -0.66 -13.06 30.91
C ALA A 635 -0.16 -13.13 29.45
N SER A 636 1.13 -13.39 29.26
CA SER A 636 1.75 -13.56 27.93
C SER A 636 1.13 -14.74 27.18
N THR A 637 0.92 -15.86 27.88
CA THR A 637 0.34 -17.07 27.28
C THR A 637 -1.12 -16.85 26.86
N LEU A 638 -1.93 -16.19 27.69
CA LEU A 638 -3.30 -15.81 27.33
C LEU A 638 -3.34 -14.83 26.17
N GLN A 639 -2.38 -13.91 26.05
CA GLN A 639 -2.32 -13.02 24.90
C GLN A 639 -2.11 -13.81 23.60
N VAL A 640 -1.18 -14.78 23.61
CA VAL A 640 -0.95 -15.65 22.46
C VAL A 640 -2.20 -16.51 22.15
N CYS A 641 -2.96 -16.94 23.16
CA CYS A 641 -4.26 -17.59 22.95
C CYS A 641 -5.22 -16.69 22.16
N LEU A 642 -5.33 -15.41 22.52
CA LEU A 642 -6.26 -14.46 21.89
C LEU A 642 -5.86 -14.20 20.44
N ASP A 643 -4.58 -13.87 20.24
CA ASP A 643 -4.01 -13.55 18.94
C ASP A 643 -4.17 -14.70 17.94
N ASN A 644 -4.18 -15.95 18.43
CA ASN A 644 -4.32 -17.15 17.60
C ASN A 644 -5.75 -17.71 17.53
N GLY A 645 -6.74 -17.01 18.10
CA GLY A 645 -8.16 -17.29 17.91
C GLY A 645 -8.81 -18.22 18.93
N ALA A 646 -8.17 -18.49 20.07
CA ALA A 646 -8.83 -19.21 21.17
C ALA A 646 -9.96 -18.35 21.76
N LYS A 647 -11.11 -18.98 22.03
CA LYS A 647 -12.24 -18.39 22.80
C LYS A 647 -12.44 -19.11 24.13
N LYS A 648 -11.94 -20.34 24.25
CA LYS A 648 -11.98 -21.16 25.47
C LYS A 648 -10.56 -21.53 25.86
N VAL A 649 -10.27 -21.47 27.16
CA VAL A 649 -8.94 -21.84 27.66
C VAL A 649 -9.11 -22.80 28.82
N LEU A 650 -8.53 -23.99 28.69
CA LEU A 650 -8.48 -24.98 29.76
C LEU A 650 -7.24 -24.69 30.61
N LEU A 651 -7.43 -24.49 31.93
CA LEU A 651 -6.40 -23.97 32.84
C LEU A 651 -6.34 -24.77 34.16
N PRO A 652 -5.14 -24.99 34.73
CA PRO A 652 -4.99 -25.42 36.11
C PRO A 652 -5.74 -24.53 37.10
N ILE A 653 -6.41 -25.11 38.09
CA ILE A 653 -7.02 -24.33 39.18
C ILE A 653 -5.96 -23.55 39.99
N THR A 654 -4.73 -24.06 40.05
CA THR A 654 -3.59 -23.41 40.69
C THR A 654 -3.19 -22.10 40.01
N ALA A 655 -3.45 -21.96 38.71
CA ALA A 655 -3.21 -20.72 37.96
C ALA A 655 -4.21 -19.59 38.30
N ALA A 656 -5.30 -19.89 39.02
CA ALA A 656 -6.29 -18.88 39.41
C ALA A 656 -5.71 -17.77 40.29
N ALA A 657 -4.69 -18.09 41.12
CA ALA A 657 -3.99 -17.09 41.93
C ALA A 657 -3.24 -16.05 41.08
N SER A 658 -2.79 -16.45 39.88
CA SER A 658 -2.06 -15.60 38.95
C SER A 658 -2.97 -14.77 38.03
N LEU A 659 -4.29 -14.97 38.06
CA LEU A 659 -5.21 -14.19 37.22
C LEU A 659 -5.25 -12.71 37.61
N GLY A 660 -4.91 -12.36 38.85
CA GLY A 660 -4.80 -10.97 39.28
C GLY A 660 -3.71 -10.17 38.56
N THR A 661 -2.77 -10.82 37.88
CA THR A 661 -1.73 -10.16 37.07
C THR A 661 -2.10 -10.01 35.60
N VAL A 662 -3.26 -10.55 35.18
CA VAL A 662 -3.74 -10.51 33.81
C VAL A 662 -4.69 -9.32 33.63
N PRO A 663 -4.57 -8.52 32.54
CA PRO A 663 -5.50 -7.44 32.26
C PRO A 663 -6.97 -7.91 32.20
N SER A 664 -7.89 -7.11 32.73
CA SER A 664 -9.33 -7.45 32.78
C SER A 664 -9.91 -7.74 31.40
N ASP A 665 -9.49 -6.99 30.39
CA ASP A 665 -10.01 -7.10 29.02
C ASP A 665 -9.59 -8.42 28.38
N LEU A 666 -8.37 -8.88 28.70
CA LEU A 666 -7.85 -10.16 28.25
C LEU A 666 -8.57 -11.33 28.93
N VAL A 667 -8.85 -11.22 30.24
CA VAL A 667 -9.65 -12.23 30.96
C VAL A 667 -11.07 -12.31 30.39
N GLY A 668 -11.66 -11.14 30.08
CA GLY A 668 -13.01 -11.04 29.51
C GLY A 668 -13.15 -11.64 28.10
N ALA A 669 -12.05 -11.78 27.36
CA ALA A 669 -12.04 -12.35 26.01
C ALA A 669 -12.21 -13.88 25.99
N PHE A 670 -12.07 -14.57 27.14
CA PHE A 670 -12.09 -16.03 27.21
C PHE A 670 -13.18 -16.58 28.12
N SER A 671 -13.73 -17.72 27.71
CA SER A 671 -14.39 -18.65 28.64
C SER A 671 -13.31 -19.55 29.27
N LEU A 672 -12.86 -19.17 30.48
CA LEU A 672 -11.88 -19.94 31.25
C LEU A 672 -12.52 -21.18 31.89
N ILE A 673 -11.89 -22.34 31.69
CA ILE A 673 -12.36 -23.63 32.20
C ILE A 673 -11.27 -24.21 33.09
N PHE A 674 -11.52 -24.27 34.40
CA PHE A 674 -10.51 -24.77 35.34
C PHE A 674 -10.57 -26.28 35.51
N TYR A 675 -9.43 -26.92 35.75
CA TYR A 675 -9.34 -28.32 36.17
C TYR A 675 -8.43 -28.49 37.38
N SER A 676 -8.76 -29.46 38.23
CA SER A 676 -8.03 -29.81 39.46
C SER A 676 -7.36 -31.18 39.36
N THR A 677 -7.72 -31.99 38.36
CA THR A 677 -7.09 -33.29 38.08
C THR A 677 -6.92 -33.52 36.57
N PRO A 678 -5.98 -34.39 36.15
CA PRO A 678 -5.82 -34.75 34.74
C PRO A 678 -7.08 -35.36 34.11
N GLN A 679 -7.85 -36.14 34.87
CA GLN A 679 -9.11 -36.74 34.41
C GLN A 679 -10.16 -35.68 34.14
N GLU A 680 -10.32 -34.74 35.07
CA GLU A 680 -11.23 -33.59 34.92
C GLU A 680 -10.84 -32.73 33.72
N ALA A 681 -9.54 -32.54 33.46
CA ALA A 681 -9.06 -31.84 32.27
C ALA A 681 -9.54 -32.52 30.98
N VAL A 682 -9.47 -33.86 30.90
CA VAL A 682 -9.97 -34.62 29.75
C VAL A 682 -11.49 -34.49 29.61
N PHE A 683 -12.26 -34.64 30.69
CA PHE A 683 -13.72 -34.53 30.64
C PHE A 683 -14.17 -33.15 30.18
N LYS A 684 -13.61 -32.10 30.79
CA LYS A 684 -13.91 -30.70 30.44
C LYS A 684 -13.47 -30.33 29.03
N ALA A 685 -12.32 -30.82 28.56
CA ALA A 685 -11.86 -30.60 27.19
C ALA A 685 -12.80 -31.22 26.14
N LEU A 686 -13.41 -32.37 26.45
CA LEU A 686 -14.32 -33.11 25.58
C LEU A 686 -15.80 -32.73 25.76
N GLY A 687 -16.10 -31.74 26.61
CA GLY A 687 -17.47 -31.31 26.88
C GLY A 687 -18.33 -32.36 27.58
N VAL A 688 -17.72 -33.22 28.40
CA VAL A 688 -18.42 -34.21 29.24
C VAL A 688 -18.46 -33.65 30.67
N GLU A 689 -19.66 -33.56 31.24
CA GLU A 689 -19.85 -33.18 32.65
C GLU A 689 -19.46 -34.31 33.62
#